data_AF-A0A6V8NFQ0-F1
#
_entry.id   AF-A0A6V8NFQ0-F1
#
_cell.length_a   1.000
_cell.length_b   1.000
_cell.length_c   1.000
_cell.angle_alpha   90.00
_cell.angle_beta   90.00
_cell.angle_gamma   90.00
#
_symmetry.space_group_name_H-M   'P 1'
#
loop_
_entity.id
_entity.type
_entity.pdbx_description
1 polymer ?
#
loop_
_entity_poly.entity_id
_entity_poly.type
_entity_poly.pdbx_seq_one_letter_code
_entity_poly.pdbx_strand_id
1 'polypeptide(L)'
;MKELAQKISEIAARARTEEDLKMGVEPLIRERLGVQDGIEVQPEYEKQTGFRGRRDAVYGHLTIEYKKPGELAGEDNINRAAKQLARYLEKASDDATEEALKRVAGVCIDGKLIFFLRYWPAELTHARPLRVKRQLSLFNAEKAEGGFQLLGPYPVTSESLEELFRYLSALRRRPLSPEPLAEEFGPGSQPAQALVGAFYQALTSTDSGLVKALFNQWEYTFGVVYGEETVRAEKDVPELARGYGLPKEAGLRYALFAVHTYFALIMKLIAAEVLSLQQGSFAPSLIGQLPAMGPVELKSQMAELEDGGVFRTYGVQNFLEGDFFRWYLDAWEEDVTEAVRLLATRLSEFEPTTPILRSGEARDLLKKLYQYLVPRKLRHDLGEYYTPDWIAERLLNQLGYDGNPDVRLLDPACGSGTFLTLAIDRAREFMAARFLDRDPLKRKECAKKILRNVVGFDLNPLAVIAARTNYLLAFGDFLRDVRPIEMPVYICDSVLTPVLQKKAQQKRLSLFDKAQDTDFFFLPTSAGEFLMPKAVLDKGVLGQVTAMIESCVEAGYKPEEFISRLRREVTLEPDGAYSLLEQLYAKILDLESKGRNGIWARLLKNSFAPVLQEAFDLVAGNPPWVNWESLAKDWRERSKDLWVNYGLFSLRGHEARLG
;
A
#
# COMPACT_ATOMS: atom_id res chain seq x y z
N MET A 1 25.69 13.18 5.31
CA MET A 1 24.78 14.34 5.48
C MET A 1 25.20 15.25 6.62
N LYS A 2 25.43 14.74 7.83
CA LYS A 2 25.91 15.53 8.98
C LYS A 2 27.16 16.37 8.68
N GLU A 3 28.16 15.76 8.04
CA GLU A 3 29.40 16.45 7.64
C GLU A 3 29.14 17.56 6.60
N LEU A 4 28.24 17.33 5.65
CA LEU A 4 27.87 18.32 4.64
C LEU A 4 27.15 19.53 5.26
N ALA A 5 26.22 19.27 6.19
CA ALA A 5 25.54 20.34 6.94
C ALA A 5 26.54 21.17 7.75
N GLN A 6 27.50 20.51 8.39
CA GLN A 6 28.57 21.20 9.12
C GLN A 6 29.44 22.07 8.19
N LYS A 7 29.90 21.52 7.06
CA LYS A 7 30.67 22.27 6.06
C LYS A 7 29.92 23.49 5.54
N ILE A 8 28.62 23.35 5.22
CA ILE A 8 27.78 24.47 4.78
C ILE A 8 27.67 25.54 5.88
N SER A 9 27.51 25.14 7.14
CA SER A 9 27.47 26.07 8.27
C SER A 9 28.79 26.82 8.46
N GLU A 10 29.93 26.13 8.30
CA GLU A 10 31.27 26.73 8.37
C GLU A 10 31.51 27.74 7.23
N ILE A 11 31.03 27.43 6.02
CA ILE A 11 31.07 28.36 4.88
C ILE A 11 30.19 29.58 5.17
N ALA A 12 28.97 29.37 5.65
CA ALA A 12 28.03 30.44 5.97
C ALA A 12 28.55 31.39 7.06
N ALA A 13 29.39 30.90 7.98
CA ALA A 13 30.04 31.71 9.01
C ALA A 13 31.14 32.63 8.44
N ARG A 14 31.72 32.30 7.28
CA ARG A 14 32.81 33.06 6.64
C ARG A 14 32.33 33.91 5.47
N ALA A 15 31.27 33.48 4.79
CA ALA A 15 30.66 34.17 3.65
C ALA A 15 30.06 35.53 4.06
N ARG A 16 30.26 36.55 3.21
CA ARG A 16 29.74 37.92 3.45
C ARG A 16 28.68 38.31 2.43
N THR A 17 28.71 37.67 1.26
CA THR A 17 27.81 37.90 0.13
C THR A 17 27.10 36.61 -0.28
N GLU A 18 26.08 36.76 -1.13
CA GLU A 18 25.37 35.63 -1.76
C GLU A 18 26.33 34.78 -2.62
N GLU A 19 27.25 35.44 -3.34
CA GLU A 19 28.22 34.78 -4.21
C GLU A 19 29.28 34.00 -3.42
N ASP A 20 29.76 34.53 -2.28
CA ASP A 20 30.67 33.80 -1.39
C ASP A 20 30.03 32.49 -0.90
N LEU A 21 28.74 32.53 -0.57
CA LEU A 21 28.00 31.37 -0.12
C LEU A 21 27.82 30.37 -1.26
N LYS A 22 27.40 30.83 -2.45
CA LYS A 22 27.24 30.00 -3.64
C LYS A 22 28.55 29.28 -4.00
N MET A 23 29.65 30.02 -4.12
CA MET A 23 30.96 29.47 -4.49
C MET A 23 31.45 28.42 -3.48
N GLY A 24 31.10 28.54 -2.20
CA GLY A 24 31.46 27.55 -1.18
C GLY A 24 30.52 26.33 -1.16
N VAL A 25 29.21 26.54 -1.28
CA VAL A 25 28.20 25.48 -1.10
C VAL A 25 27.98 24.66 -2.36
N GLU A 26 27.97 25.29 -3.54
CA GLU A 26 27.67 24.63 -4.80
C GLU A 26 28.64 23.48 -5.13
N PRO A 27 29.98 23.62 -4.97
CA PRO A 27 30.90 22.51 -5.18
C PRO A 27 30.62 21.33 -4.27
N LEU A 28 30.22 21.57 -3.02
CA LEU A 28 29.88 20.49 -2.07
C LEU A 28 28.61 19.74 -2.49
N ILE A 29 27.61 20.46 -3.03
CA ILE A 29 26.41 19.84 -3.59
C ILE A 29 26.78 19.00 -4.82
N ARG A 30 27.58 19.56 -5.74
CA ARG A 30 28.04 18.87 -6.97
C ARG A 30 28.90 17.64 -6.67
N GLU A 31 29.86 17.75 -5.76
CA GLU A 31 30.69 16.64 -5.30
C GLU A 31 29.82 15.53 -4.72
N ARG A 32 28.83 15.90 -3.90
CA ARG A 32 27.93 14.93 -3.27
C ARG A 32 26.94 14.30 -4.24
N LEU A 33 26.52 15.00 -5.29
CA LEU A 33 25.75 14.44 -6.41
C LEU A 33 26.57 13.42 -7.22
N GLY A 34 27.90 13.62 -7.27
CA GLY A 34 28.83 12.83 -8.08
C GLY A 34 28.83 13.25 -9.55
N VAL A 35 29.83 12.79 -10.32
CA VAL A 35 29.82 12.86 -11.78
C VAL A 35 28.79 11.85 -12.27
N GLN A 36 27.54 12.26 -12.45
CA GLN A 36 26.45 11.34 -12.79
C GLN A 36 25.69 11.79 -14.04
N ASP A 37 25.55 10.85 -14.98
CA ASP A 37 24.82 11.03 -16.24
C ASP A 37 23.40 11.54 -16.03
N GLY A 38 23.01 12.55 -16.82
CA GLY A 38 21.62 12.97 -17.02
C GLY A 38 21.15 14.23 -16.28
N ILE A 39 22.02 14.93 -15.53
CA ILE A 39 21.73 16.27 -14.99
C ILE A 39 22.64 17.28 -15.66
N GLU A 40 22.07 18.21 -16.41
CA GLU A 40 22.80 19.35 -16.98
C GLU A 40 22.77 20.50 -15.97
N VAL A 41 23.96 20.95 -15.53
CA VAL A 41 24.05 22.10 -14.64
C VAL A 41 24.18 23.37 -15.48
N GLN A 42 23.18 24.23 -15.39
CA GLN A 42 23.13 25.51 -16.07
C GLN A 42 23.48 26.62 -15.07
N PRO A 43 24.69 27.19 -15.13
CA PRO A 43 25.03 28.35 -14.32
C PRO A 43 24.19 29.55 -14.79
N GLU A 44 23.12 29.86 -14.08
CA GLU A 44 22.23 30.99 -14.37
C GLU A 44 22.50 32.14 -13.39
N TYR A 45 23.05 33.25 -13.88
CA TYR A 45 23.32 34.50 -13.13
C TYR A 45 24.28 34.40 -11.92
N GLU A 46 24.66 35.56 -11.37
CA GLU A 46 25.56 35.72 -10.20
C GLU A 46 24.98 35.18 -8.87
N LYS A 47 23.81 34.52 -8.84
CA LYS A 47 23.13 34.18 -7.55
C LYS A 47 22.33 32.87 -7.54
N GLN A 48 22.21 32.21 -8.68
CA GLN A 48 21.39 31.01 -8.83
C GLN A 48 22.17 29.90 -9.55
N THR A 49 21.66 28.69 -9.42
CA THR A 49 22.12 27.53 -10.17
C THR A 49 20.89 26.75 -10.64
N GLY A 50 20.74 26.62 -11.95
CA GLY A 50 19.71 25.79 -12.57
C GLY A 50 20.23 24.37 -12.80
N PHE A 51 19.40 23.38 -12.51
CA PHE A 51 19.66 21.97 -12.82
C PHE A 51 18.56 21.48 -13.74
N ARG A 52 18.94 21.06 -14.96
CA ARG A 52 18.00 20.52 -15.94
C ARG A 52 18.06 19.00 -15.94
N GLY A 53 16.89 18.38 -15.79
CA GLY A 53 16.69 16.94 -15.77
C GLY A 53 16.26 16.36 -17.11
N ARG A 54 15.96 15.05 -17.13
CA ARG A 54 15.40 14.39 -18.32
C ARG A 54 13.99 14.92 -18.64
N ARG A 55 13.61 14.88 -19.92
CA ARG A 55 12.27 15.31 -20.37
C ARG A 55 11.14 14.50 -19.76
N ASP A 56 11.37 13.28 -19.31
CA ASP A 56 10.41 12.36 -18.68
C ASP A 56 10.55 12.27 -17.15
N ALA A 57 11.44 13.06 -16.53
CA ALA A 57 11.65 13.04 -15.08
C ALA A 57 10.57 13.79 -14.29
N VAL A 58 10.49 13.49 -12.98
CA VAL A 58 9.56 14.17 -12.02
C VAL A 58 9.66 15.68 -12.14
N TYR A 59 10.89 16.20 -12.03
CA TYR A 59 11.20 17.59 -12.30
C TYR A 59 12.02 17.68 -13.60
N GLY A 60 11.61 18.57 -14.49
CA GLY A 60 12.40 18.94 -15.66
C GLY A 60 13.45 20.00 -15.33
N HIS A 61 13.20 20.80 -14.28
CA HIS A 61 14.09 21.87 -13.84
C HIS A 61 14.02 22.09 -12.31
N LEU A 62 15.18 22.29 -11.69
CA LEU A 62 15.32 22.71 -10.30
C LEU A 62 16.20 23.95 -10.22
N THR A 63 15.73 25.02 -9.56
CA THR A 63 16.52 26.23 -9.32
C THR A 63 16.96 26.30 -7.86
N ILE A 64 18.25 26.45 -7.60
CA ILE A 64 18.77 26.77 -6.26
C ILE A 64 19.15 28.26 -6.23
N GLU A 65 18.50 29.05 -5.37
CA GLU A 65 18.78 30.46 -5.13
C GLU A 65 19.55 30.65 -3.81
N TYR A 66 20.70 31.33 -3.88
CA TYR A 66 21.52 31.61 -2.71
C TYR A 66 21.21 33.00 -2.15
N LYS A 67 21.05 33.10 -0.83
CA LYS A 67 20.84 34.38 -0.11
C LYS A 67 21.99 34.68 0.85
N LYS A 68 22.09 35.93 1.29
CA LYS A 68 23.16 36.33 2.20
C LYS A 68 23.01 35.60 3.53
N PRO A 69 24.09 35.14 4.18
CA PRO A 69 23.97 34.38 5.42
C PRO A 69 23.11 35.05 6.51
N GLY A 70 22.03 34.36 6.92
CA GLY A 70 21.06 34.83 7.91
C GLY A 70 19.95 35.75 7.37
N GLU A 71 19.91 36.03 6.07
CA GLU A 71 18.89 36.86 5.45
C GLU A 71 17.48 36.25 5.55
N LEU A 72 17.38 34.91 5.58
CA LEU A 72 16.12 34.20 5.70
C LEU A 72 15.57 34.16 7.13
N ALA A 73 16.17 34.86 8.09
CA ALA A 73 15.64 34.93 9.45
C ALA A 73 14.35 35.78 9.56
N GLY A 74 14.10 36.68 8.61
CA GLY A 74 12.93 37.57 8.60
C GLY A 74 11.82 37.09 7.65
N GLU A 75 10.57 37.14 8.11
CA GLU A 75 9.38 36.70 7.34
C GLU A 75 9.21 37.47 6.02
N ASP A 76 9.46 38.78 6.02
CA ASP A 76 9.40 39.61 4.80
C ASP A 76 10.46 39.22 3.77
N ASN A 77 11.65 38.84 4.22
CA ASN A 77 12.74 38.40 3.34
C ASN A 77 12.42 37.04 2.73
N ILE A 78 11.87 36.11 3.52
CA ILE A 78 11.41 34.80 3.03
C ILE A 78 10.33 35.00 1.96
N ASN A 79 9.32 35.82 2.23
CA ASN A 79 8.24 36.09 1.27
C ASN A 79 8.75 36.74 -0.02
N ARG A 80 9.72 37.66 0.08
CA ARG A 80 10.35 38.29 -1.09
C ARG A 80 11.16 37.29 -1.90
N ALA A 81 11.98 36.46 -1.24
CA ALA A 81 12.76 35.41 -1.88
C ALA A 81 11.84 34.37 -2.55
N ALA A 82 10.76 33.96 -1.90
CA ALA A 82 9.79 33.02 -2.47
C ALA A 82 9.09 33.56 -3.72
N LYS A 83 8.67 34.84 -3.71
CA LYS A 83 8.09 35.51 -4.90
C LYS A 83 9.11 35.68 -6.02
N GLN A 84 10.37 35.89 -5.67
CA GLN A 84 11.45 36.00 -6.64
C GLN A 84 11.72 34.64 -7.30
N LEU A 85 11.87 33.59 -6.49
CA LEU A 85 12.04 32.21 -6.94
C LEU A 85 10.87 31.71 -7.79
N ALA A 86 9.62 31.99 -7.40
CA ALA A 86 8.43 31.64 -8.20
C ALA A 86 8.52 32.20 -9.63
N ARG A 87 8.93 33.48 -9.79
CA ARG A 87 9.08 34.11 -11.10
C ARG A 87 10.19 33.48 -11.96
N TYR A 88 11.22 32.91 -11.33
CA TYR A 88 12.24 32.16 -12.07
C TYR A 88 11.70 30.82 -12.56
N LEU A 89 10.99 30.10 -11.71
CA LEU A 89 10.37 28.83 -12.05
C LEU A 89 9.31 28.98 -13.17
N GLU A 90 8.52 30.06 -13.14
CA GLU A 90 7.57 30.39 -14.22
C GLU A 90 8.26 30.63 -15.56
N LYS A 91 9.44 31.28 -15.54
CA LYS A 91 10.22 31.52 -16.76
C LYS A 91 10.92 30.27 -17.28
N ALA A 92 11.34 29.37 -16.39
CA ALA A 92 11.97 28.10 -16.75
C ALA A 92 10.96 27.06 -17.29
N SER A 93 9.67 27.28 -17.05
CA SER A 93 8.57 26.45 -17.54
C SER A 93 8.12 26.94 -18.93
N ASP A 94 8.56 26.27 -20.00
CA ASP A 94 8.09 26.52 -21.37
C ASP A 94 6.54 26.55 -21.39
N ASP A 95 5.97 27.70 -21.74
CA ASP A 95 4.53 28.01 -21.88
C ASP A 95 3.69 28.24 -20.60
N ALA A 96 4.29 28.28 -19.39
CA ALA A 96 3.62 28.59 -18.10
C ALA A 96 2.30 27.82 -17.84
N THR A 97 2.11 26.68 -18.50
CA THR A 97 0.94 25.82 -18.28
C THR A 97 1.01 25.18 -16.91
N GLU A 98 -0.13 24.87 -16.31
CA GLU A 98 -0.21 24.23 -14.99
C GLU A 98 0.60 22.92 -14.96
N GLU A 99 0.60 22.17 -16.05
CA GLU A 99 1.34 20.91 -16.18
C GLU A 99 2.86 21.11 -16.27
N ALA A 100 3.31 22.19 -16.94
CA ALA A 100 4.73 22.54 -16.97
C ALA A 100 5.21 23.08 -15.60
N LEU A 101 4.37 23.82 -14.88
CA LEU A 101 4.69 24.34 -13.54
C LEU A 101 4.78 23.23 -12.47
N LYS A 102 4.06 22.12 -12.62
CA LYS A 102 4.24 20.92 -11.76
C LYS A 102 5.65 20.31 -11.88
N ARG A 103 6.34 20.56 -12.98
CA ARG A 103 7.65 19.98 -13.32
C ARG A 103 8.83 20.86 -12.96
N VAL A 104 8.60 21.97 -12.26
CA VAL A 104 9.66 22.84 -11.76
C VAL A 104 9.63 22.88 -10.23
N ALA A 105 10.81 22.96 -9.62
CA ALA A 105 10.96 23.11 -8.18
C ALA A 105 12.04 24.15 -7.86
N GLY A 106 11.91 24.81 -6.72
CA GLY A 106 12.86 25.81 -6.25
C GLY A 106 13.37 25.50 -4.85
N VAL A 107 14.64 25.82 -4.60
CA VAL A 107 15.24 25.80 -3.28
C VAL A 107 15.90 27.15 -3.03
N CYS A 108 15.72 27.69 -1.84
CA CYS A 108 16.47 28.88 -1.41
C CYS A 108 17.24 28.57 -0.13
N ILE A 109 18.53 28.91 -0.11
CA ILE A 109 19.44 28.62 1.00
C ILE A 109 20.29 29.85 1.35
N ASP A 110 20.40 30.16 2.64
CA ASP A 110 21.32 31.20 3.15
C ASP A 110 22.45 30.61 4.01
N GLY A 111 22.58 29.29 4.04
CA GLY A 111 23.59 28.58 4.81
C GLY A 111 23.25 28.39 6.30
N LYS A 112 22.21 29.05 6.82
CA LYS A 112 21.62 28.78 8.14
C LYS A 112 20.22 28.20 8.04
N LEU A 113 19.43 28.73 7.12
CA LEU A 113 18.07 28.34 6.81
C LEU A 113 17.95 27.95 5.32
N ILE A 114 16.99 27.08 5.05
CA ILE A 114 16.64 26.59 3.72
C ILE A 114 15.11 26.50 3.62
N PHE A 115 14.54 26.88 2.48
CA PHE A 115 13.14 26.63 2.16
C PHE A 115 13.00 26.05 0.75
N PHE A 116 11.87 25.39 0.51
CA PHE A 116 11.53 24.77 -0.77
C PHE A 116 10.27 25.42 -1.34
N LEU A 117 10.21 25.50 -2.66
CA LEU A 117 9.09 26.06 -3.39
C LEU A 117 8.63 25.06 -4.46
N ARG A 118 7.35 24.68 -4.43
CA ARG A 118 6.74 23.76 -5.39
C ARG A 118 5.38 24.27 -5.85
N TYR A 119 4.99 23.93 -7.08
CA TYR A 119 3.67 24.27 -7.58
C TYR A 119 2.61 23.25 -7.10
N TRP A 120 1.47 23.73 -6.60
CA TRP A 120 0.28 22.89 -6.37
C TRP A 120 -0.87 23.31 -7.29
N PRO A 121 -1.49 22.37 -8.02
CA PRO A 121 -2.62 22.63 -8.88
C PRO A 121 -3.90 22.97 -8.10
N ALA A 122 -4.83 23.66 -8.76
CA ALA A 122 -6.09 24.13 -8.17
C ALA A 122 -6.96 22.97 -7.64
N GLU A 123 -6.95 21.83 -8.33
CA GLU A 123 -7.70 20.62 -7.95
C GLU A 123 -7.27 20.06 -6.59
N LEU A 124 -5.98 20.14 -6.25
CA LEU A 124 -5.45 19.73 -4.95
C LEU A 124 -5.70 20.77 -3.84
N THR A 125 -5.98 22.03 -4.21
CA THR A 125 -6.36 23.07 -3.23
C THR A 125 -7.80 22.95 -2.76
N HIS A 126 -8.69 22.29 -3.51
CA HIS A 126 -10.05 21.98 -3.08
C HIS A 126 -10.13 20.86 -2.02
N ALA A 127 -9.12 19.99 -1.97
CA ALA A 127 -9.04 18.87 -1.04
C ALA A 127 -8.49 19.23 0.36
N ARG A 128 -8.22 20.52 0.64
CA ARG A 128 -7.87 21.01 1.99
C ARG A 128 -8.87 22.11 2.39
N PRO A 129 -9.54 22.04 3.55
CA PRO A 129 -10.18 23.23 4.08
C PRO A 129 -9.11 24.30 4.31
N LEU A 130 -9.37 25.46 3.73
CA LEU A 130 -8.66 26.73 3.83
C LEU A 130 -7.78 26.84 5.08
N ARG A 131 -6.49 27.18 4.87
CA ARG A 131 -5.71 27.89 5.89
C ARG A 131 -6.62 28.98 6.46
N VAL A 132 -6.88 28.94 7.76
CA VAL A 132 -7.66 29.95 8.47
C VAL A 132 -6.94 31.30 8.29
N LYS A 133 -7.24 32.02 7.21
CA LYS A 133 -7.14 33.47 7.19
C LYS A 133 -8.21 33.93 8.17
N ARG A 134 -7.77 34.60 9.24
CA ARG A 134 -8.62 35.26 10.23
C ARG A 134 -9.84 35.89 9.56
N GLN A 135 -11.03 35.53 10.05
CA GLN A 135 -12.30 36.25 10.01
C GLN A 135 -12.43 37.40 8.99
N LEU A 136 -13.27 37.20 7.96
CA LEU A 136 -14.37 38.07 7.50
C LEU A 136 -14.60 37.93 5.98
N SER A 137 -15.38 36.92 5.57
CA SER A 137 -16.31 37.04 4.43
C SER A 137 -17.20 35.79 4.36
N LEU A 138 -18.39 35.89 4.95
CA LEU A 138 -19.51 35.01 4.63
C LEU A 138 -19.86 35.25 3.15
N PHE A 139 -19.86 34.18 2.36
CA PHE A 139 -20.23 34.14 0.94
C PHE A 139 -19.29 34.88 -0.02
N ASN A 140 -18.13 34.27 -0.29
CA ASN A 140 -17.53 34.21 -1.63
C ASN A 140 -16.63 32.98 -1.66
N ALA A 141 -17.03 31.93 -2.38
CA ALA A 141 -16.11 30.88 -2.76
C ALA A 141 -15.17 31.47 -3.82
N GLU A 142 -14.08 32.09 -3.39
CA GLU A 142 -12.97 32.38 -4.29
C GLU A 142 -12.56 31.04 -4.92
N LYS A 143 -12.53 30.98 -6.26
CA LYS A 143 -11.88 29.87 -6.97
C LYS A 143 -10.46 29.77 -6.39
N ALA A 144 -10.12 28.64 -5.80
CA ALA A 144 -8.76 28.43 -5.32
C ALA A 144 -7.85 28.35 -6.55
N GLU A 145 -7.10 29.42 -6.83
CA GLU A 145 -6.09 29.41 -7.88
C GLU A 145 -4.92 28.52 -7.41
N GLY A 146 -4.49 27.60 -8.28
CA GLY A 146 -3.24 26.84 -8.09
C GLY A 146 -2.06 27.80 -7.96
N GLY A 147 -0.98 27.37 -7.30
CA GLY A 147 0.16 28.26 -7.08
C GLY A 147 1.35 27.65 -6.37
N PHE A 148 2.43 28.44 -6.30
CA PHE A 148 3.66 28.07 -5.62
C PHE A 148 3.54 28.12 -4.11
N GLN A 149 4.10 27.11 -3.46
CA GLN A 149 3.85 26.80 -2.06
C GLN A 149 5.17 26.68 -1.33
N LEU A 150 5.31 27.52 -0.31
CA LEU A 150 6.51 27.62 0.52
C LEU A 150 6.50 26.52 1.58
N LEU A 151 7.54 25.68 1.58
CA LEU A 151 7.82 24.69 2.62
C LEU A 151 9.06 25.14 3.39
N GLY A 152 8.90 25.37 4.70
CA GLY A 152 9.94 25.93 5.56
C GLY A 152 9.63 27.38 5.96
N PRO A 153 10.65 28.16 6.37
CA PRO A 153 12.08 27.81 6.40
C PRO A 153 12.42 26.75 7.44
N TYR A 154 13.47 25.98 7.17
CA TYR A 154 14.04 24.98 8.05
C TYR A 154 15.52 25.30 8.34
N PRO A 155 16.05 24.97 9.52
CA PRO A 155 17.49 25.00 9.77
C PRO A 155 18.24 24.07 8.80
N VAL A 156 19.39 24.53 8.29
CA VAL A 156 20.29 23.70 7.47
C VAL A 156 20.85 22.59 8.36
N THR A 157 20.28 21.40 8.18
CA THR A 157 20.50 20.20 8.98
C THR A 157 20.68 19.00 8.06
N SER A 158 20.94 17.81 8.62
CA SER A 158 21.03 16.60 7.79
C SER A 158 19.71 16.34 7.07
N GLU A 159 18.60 16.55 7.78
CA GLU A 159 17.23 16.30 7.34
C GLU A 159 16.81 17.27 6.24
N SER A 160 17.10 18.56 6.39
CA SER A 160 16.75 19.56 5.35
C SER A 160 17.61 19.38 4.09
N LEU A 161 18.86 18.94 4.23
CA LEU A 161 19.70 18.64 3.08
C LEU A 161 19.29 17.32 2.42
N GLU A 162 18.85 16.32 3.18
CA GLU A 162 18.26 15.11 2.59
C GLU A 162 17.09 15.44 1.68
N GLU A 163 16.25 16.41 2.07
CA GLU A 163 15.15 16.90 1.24
C GLU A 163 15.67 17.54 -0.06
N LEU A 164 16.69 18.42 0.01
CA LEU A 164 17.34 18.99 -1.19
C LEU A 164 17.82 17.90 -2.16
N PHE A 165 18.47 16.85 -1.67
CA PHE A 165 18.94 15.76 -2.53
C PHE A 165 17.80 14.91 -3.12
N ARG A 166 16.61 14.86 -2.50
CA ARG A 166 15.43 14.23 -3.14
C ARG A 166 15.01 15.01 -4.38
N TYR A 167 14.93 16.34 -4.29
CA TYR A 167 14.61 17.19 -5.45
C TYR A 167 15.64 17.04 -6.58
N LEU A 168 16.92 16.90 -6.24
CA LEU A 168 17.98 16.69 -7.24
C LEU A 168 17.90 15.30 -7.88
N SER A 169 17.64 14.23 -7.12
CA SER A 169 17.45 12.88 -7.68
C SER A 169 16.23 12.79 -8.61
N ALA A 170 15.16 13.50 -8.26
CA ALA A 170 13.92 13.61 -9.03
C ALA A 170 14.07 14.26 -10.42
N LEU A 171 15.25 14.82 -10.75
CA LEU A 171 15.59 15.30 -12.10
C LEU A 171 15.96 14.17 -13.08
N ARG A 172 16.24 12.95 -12.59
CA ARG A 172 16.80 11.84 -13.40
C ARG A 172 15.83 10.71 -13.67
N ARG A 173 14.80 10.59 -12.85
CA ARG A 173 13.94 9.41 -12.78
C ARG A 173 12.51 9.77 -13.12
N ARG A 174 11.82 8.86 -13.80
CA ARG A 174 10.41 9.00 -14.20
C ARG A 174 9.53 9.09 -12.96
N PRO A 175 8.46 9.89 -12.95
CA PRO A 175 7.57 9.93 -11.80
C PRO A 175 6.87 8.60 -11.60
N LEU A 176 6.90 8.11 -10.36
CA LEU A 176 6.11 6.98 -9.90
C LEU A 176 4.64 7.42 -9.80
N SER A 177 4.02 7.51 -10.98
CA SER A 177 2.67 8.01 -11.23
C SER A 177 1.95 7.02 -12.16
N PRO A 178 0.61 7.00 -12.14
CA PRO A 178 -0.13 5.97 -12.85
C PRO A 178 0.16 5.88 -14.35
N GLU A 179 0.23 7.02 -15.03
CA GLU A 179 0.30 7.07 -16.49
C GLU A 179 1.67 6.56 -17.02
N PRO A 180 2.84 7.00 -16.50
CA PRO A 180 4.13 6.42 -16.85
C PRO A 180 4.29 4.95 -16.44
N LEU A 181 3.74 4.55 -15.30
CA LEU A 181 3.74 3.14 -14.91
C LEU A 181 2.89 2.30 -15.86
N ALA A 182 1.74 2.79 -16.31
CA ALA A 182 0.89 2.10 -17.26
C ALA A 182 1.53 1.98 -18.65
N GLU A 183 2.29 2.99 -19.08
CA GLU A 183 3.06 2.92 -20.32
C GLU A 183 4.13 1.82 -20.26
N GLU A 184 4.83 1.71 -19.13
CA GLU A 184 5.95 0.76 -18.97
C GLU A 184 5.51 -0.67 -18.60
N PHE A 185 4.45 -0.79 -17.81
CA PHE A 185 4.01 -2.03 -17.17
C PHE A 185 2.59 -2.45 -17.59
N GLY A 186 1.93 -1.68 -18.45
CA GLY A 186 0.58 -2.00 -18.95
C GLY A 186 0.58 -3.14 -19.98
N PRO A 187 -0.63 -3.64 -20.34
CA PRO A 187 -0.79 -4.64 -21.39
C PRO A 187 -0.17 -4.15 -22.71
N GLY A 188 0.57 -5.02 -23.39
CA GLY A 188 1.30 -4.72 -24.62
C GLY A 188 2.75 -4.28 -24.41
N SER A 189 3.15 -3.97 -23.17
CA SER A 189 4.54 -3.65 -22.85
C SER A 189 5.41 -4.91 -22.76
N GLN A 190 6.70 -4.76 -23.03
CA GLN A 190 7.67 -5.86 -22.94
C GLN A 190 7.73 -6.48 -21.53
N PRO A 191 7.81 -5.72 -20.42
CA PRO A 191 7.85 -6.30 -19.08
C PRO A 191 6.57 -7.05 -18.73
N ALA A 192 5.40 -6.53 -19.12
CA ALA A 192 4.12 -7.16 -18.85
C ALA A 192 3.98 -8.50 -19.59
N GLN A 193 4.29 -8.53 -20.89
CA GLN A 193 4.21 -9.76 -21.68
C GLN A 193 5.21 -10.82 -21.22
N ALA A 194 6.45 -10.41 -20.92
CA ALA A 194 7.49 -11.33 -20.46
C ALA A 194 7.09 -11.98 -19.12
N LEU A 195 6.68 -11.17 -18.13
CA LEU A 195 6.46 -11.68 -16.78
C LEU A 195 5.12 -12.38 -16.62
N VAL A 196 4.03 -11.85 -17.20
CA VAL A 196 2.73 -12.55 -17.16
C VAL A 196 2.78 -13.82 -18.02
N GLY A 197 3.50 -13.82 -19.14
CA GLY A 197 3.76 -15.01 -19.95
C GLY A 197 4.53 -16.08 -19.17
N ALA A 198 5.65 -15.70 -18.55
CA ALA A 198 6.46 -16.61 -17.71
C ALA A 198 5.64 -17.17 -16.54
N PHE A 199 4.85 -16.34 -15.86
CA PHE A 199 3.94 -16.79 -14.81
C PHE A 199 2.86 -17.74 -15.34
N TYR A 200 2.21 -17.42 -16.46
CA TYR A 200 1.19 -18.31 -17.01
C TYR A 200 1.76 -19.68 -17.38
N GLN A 201 2.93 -19.71 -18.01
CA GLN A 201 3.63 -20.96 -18.35
C GLN A 201 4.01 -21.75 -17.10
N ALA A 202 4.68 -21.12 -16.13
CA ALA A 202 5.08 -21.75 -14.88
C ALA A 202 3.87 -22.31 -14.10
N LEU A 203 2.77 -21.57 -14.07
CA LEU A 203 1.53 -21.97 -13.38
C LEU A 203 0.85 -23.17 -14.05
N THR A 204 0.90 -23.27 -15.38
CA THR A 204 0.23 -24.34 -16.14
C THR A 204 1.09 -25.59 -16.30
N SER A 205 2.41 -25.49 -16.17
CA SER A 205 3.34 -26.62 -16.28
C SER A 205 3.76 -27.24 -14.95
N THR A 206 3.64 -26.50 -13.83
CA THR A 206 4.17 -26.96 -12.54
C THR A 206 3.36 -28.08 -11.90
N ASP A 207 4.06 -29.02 -11.29
CA ASP A 207 3.48 -30.05 -10.43
C ASP A 207 3.57 -29.76 -8.94
N SER A 208 4.07 -28.57 -8.56
CA SER A 208 4.19 -28.16 -7.17
C SER A 208 2.84 -28.22 -6.44
N GLY A 209 2.81 -28.99 -5.35
CA GLY A 209 1.63 -29.08 -4.47
C GLY A 209 1.26 -27.72 -3.86
N LEU A 210 2.26 -26.88 -3.59
CA LEU A 210 2.08 -25.58 -2.96
C LEU A 210 1.44 -24.61 -3.95
N VAL A 211 1.94 -24.55 -5.18
CA VAL A 211 1.36 -23.72 -6.24
C VAL A 211 -0.10 -24.09 -6.46
N LYS A 212 -0.41 -25.39 -6.58
CA LYS A 212 -1.79 -25.88 -6.71
C LYS A 212 -2.66 -25.51 -5.50
N ALA A 213 -2.12 -25.60 -4.28
CA ALA A 213 -2.84 -25.23 -3.06
C ALA A 213 -3.16 -23.73 -2.98
N LEU A 214 -2.18 -22.87 -3.30
CA LEU A 214 -2.35 -21.41 -3.34
C LEU A 214 -3.34 -20.98 -4.42
N PHE A 215 -3.21 -21.54 -5.63
CA PHE A 215 -4.15 -21.29 -6.72
C PHE A 215 -5.57 -21.70 -6.34
N ASN A 216 -5.77 -22.89 -5.77
CA ASN A 216 -7.11 -23.36 -5.36
C ASN A 216 -7.71 -22.53 -4.23
N GLN A 217 -6.91 -22.03 -3.28
CA GLN A 217 -7.43 -21.14 -2.23
C GLN A 217 -7.72 -19.73 -2.76
N TRP A 218 -6.90 -19.21 -3.68
CA TRP A 218 -7.22 -17.98 -4.40
C TRP A 218 -8.52 -18.15 -5.20
N GLU A 219 -8.66 -19.25 -5.95
CA GLU A 219 -9.85 -19.57 -6.74
C GLU A 219 -11.10 -19.73 -5.87
N TYR A 220 -10.98 -20.35 -4.69
CA TYR A 220 -12.06 -20.43 -3.72
C TYR A 220 -12.54 -19.02 -3.30
N THR A 221 -11.60 -18.14 -2.97
CA THR A 221 -11.89 -16.76 -2.56
C THR A 221 -12.45 -15.96 -3.73
N PHE A 222 -11.87 -16.10 -4.91
CA PHE A 222 -12.33 -15.49 -6.16
C PHE A 222 -13.74 -15.95 -6.52
N GLY A 223 -14.05 -17.24 -6.41
CA GLY A 223 -15.38 -17.78 -6.66
C GLY A 223 -16.43 -17.24 -5.69
N VAL A 224 -16.06 -16.97 -4.43
CA VAL A 224 -16.94 -16.29 -3.46
C VAL A 224 -17.24 -14.86 -3.92
N VAL A 225 -16.24 -14.13 -4.41
CA VAL A 225 -16.39 -12.73 -4.82
C VAL A 225 -17.13 -12.60 -6.17
N TYR A 226 -16.85 -13.45 -7.16
CA TYR A 226 -17.27 -13.26 -8.55
C TYR A 226 -18.22 -14.34 -9.10
N GLY A 227 -18.58 -15.37 -8.32
CA GLY A 227 -19.62 -16.38 -8.60
C GLY A 227 -20.01 -16.59 -10.08
N GLU A 228 -21.15 -16.02 -10.49
CA GLU A 228 -21.69 -16.14 -11.86
C GLU A 228 -21.09 -15.16 -12.88
N GLU A 229 -20.46 -14.08 -12.42
CA GLU A 229 -19.84 -13.04 -13.25
C GLU A 229 -18.66 -13.58 -14.07
N THR A 230 -17.99 -14.62 -13.55
CA THR A 230 -16.91 -15.34 -14.25
C THR A 230 -17.30 -15.87 -15.63
N VAL A 231 -18.57 -16.26 -15.84
CA VAL A 231 -19.07 -16.76 -17.14
C VAL A 231 -19.15 -15.63 -18.18
N ARG A 232 -19.43 -14.39 -17.75
CA ARG A 232 -19.44 -13.23 -18.65
C ARG A 232 -18.02 -12.84 -19.02
N ALA A 233 -17.14 -12.82 -18.01
CA ALA A 233 -15.72 -12.50 -18.14
C ALA A 233 -14.94 -13.44 -19.07
N GLU A 234 -15.37 -14.70 -19.27
CA GLU A 234 -14.72 -15.62 -20.21
C GLU A 234 -14.68 -15.09 -21.65
N LYS A 235 -15.65 -14.25 -22.05
CA LYS A 235 -15.69 -13.65 -23.39
C LYS A 235 -14.58 -12.62 -23.63
N ASP A 236 -13.96 -12.11 -22.58
CA ASP A 236 -12.93 -11.06 -22.63
C ASP A 236 -11.51 -11.61 -22.54
N VAL A 237 -11.36 -12.92 -22.31
CA VAL A 237 -10.08 -13.61 -22.27
C VAL A 237 -9.22 -13.35 -23.51
N PRO A 238 -9.74 -13.37 -24.75
CA PRO A 238 -8.89 -13.15 -25.93
C PRO A 238 -8.24 -11.76 -25.99
N GLU A 239 -8.90 -10.74 -25.43
CA GLU A 239 -8.35 -9.38 -25.33
C GLU A 239 -7.23 -9.34 -24.29
N LEU A 240 -7.47 -9.91 -23.11
CA LEU A 240 -6.47 -10.03 -22.04
C LEU A 240 -5.24 -10.81 -22.54
N ALA A 241 -5.47 -11.96 -23.17
CA ALA A 241 -4.41 -12.82 -23.69
C ALA A 241 -3.55 -12.08 -24.73
N ARG A 242 -4.16 -11.31 -25.62
CA ARG A 242 -3.41 -10.50 -26.60
C ARG A 242 -2.56 -9.43 -25.91
N GLY A 243 -3.11 -8.74 -24.90
CA GLY A 243 -2.37 -7.72 -24.16
C GLY A 243 -1.12 -8.29 -23.49
N TYR A 244 -1.23 -9.48 -22.90
CA TYR A 244 -0.15 -10.11 -22.14
C TYR A 244 0.65 -11.17 -22.90
N GLY A 245 0.44 -11.33 -24.21
CA GLY A 245 1.17 -12.31 -25.02
C GLY A 245 0.87 -13.78 -24.66
N LEU A 246 -0.31 -14.05 -24.10
CA LEU A 246 -0.73 -15.39 -23.69
C LEU A 246 -1.31 -16.21 -24.86
N PRO A 247 -1.40 -17.55 -24.73
CA PRO A 247 -2.10 -18.39 -25.71
C PRO A 247 -3.55 -17.94 -25.93
N LYS A 248 -4.06 -18.05 -27.16
CA LYS A 248 -5.44 -17.64 -27.50
C LYS A 248 -6.51 -18.38 -26.69
N GLU A 249 -6.23 -19.61 -26.31
CA GLU A 249 -7.11 -20.47 -25.52
C GLU A 249 -6.73 -20.48 -24.03
N ALA A 250 -6.08 -19.40 -23.54
CA ALA A 250 -5.70 -19.30 -22.15
C ALA A 250 -6.91 -19.42 -21.23
N GLY A 251 -6.80 -20.17 -20.13
CA GLY A 251 -7.89 -20.26 -19.16
C GLY A 251 -8.02 -18.95 -18.39
N LEU A 252 -9.24 -18.40 -18.28
CA LEU A 252 -9.50 -17.12 -17.59
C LEU A 252 -8.87 -17.06 -16.19
N ARG A 253 -9.06 -18.12 -15.39
CA ARG A 253 -8.60 -18.18 -14.00
C ARG A 253 -7.07 -18.18 -13.89
N TYR A 254 -6.40 -18.94 -14.74
CA TYR A 254 -4.94 -18.97 -14.82
C TYR A 254 -4.36 -17.63 -15.30
N ALA A 255 -4.97 -17.03 -16.32
CA ALA A 255 -4.57 -15.72 -16.84
C ALA A 255 -4.74 -14.62 -15.77
N LEU A 256 -5.90 -14.57 -15.11
CA LEU A 256 -6.14 -13.62 -14.02
C LEU A 256 -5.20 -13.83 -12.84
N PHE A 257 -4.93 -15.08 -12.44
CA PHE A 257 -4.00 -15.34 -11.35
C PHE A 257 -2.58 -14.87 -11.70
N ALA A 258 -2.12 -15.09 -12.93
CA ALA A 258 -0.82 -14.58 -13.41
C ALA A 258 -0.77 -13.05 -13.43
N VAL A 259 -1.82 -12.37 -13.93
CA VAL A 259 -1.91 -10.90 -13.95
C VAL A 259 -1.97 -10.32 -12.53
N HIS A 260 -2.73 -10.94 -11.63
CA HIS A 260 -2.78 -10.54 -10.22
C HIS A 260 -1.44 -10.75 -9.53
N THR A 261 -0.74 -11.83 -9.83
CA THR A 261 0.62 -12.09 -9.31
C THR A 261 1.59 -11.00 -9.77
N TYR A 262 1.55 -10.67 -11.06
CA TYR A 262 2.34 -9.58 -11.64
C TYR A 262 2.07 -8.24 -10.95
N PHE A 263 0.79 -7.88 -10.78
CA PHE A 263 0.43 -6.63 -10.13
C PHE A 263 0.83 -6.61 -8.64
N ALA A 264 0.61 -7.71 -7.92
CA ALA A 264 1.02 -7.86 -6.53
C ALA A 264 2.54 -7.68 -6.37
N LEU A 265 3.34 -8.26 -7.27
CA LEU A 265 4.78 -8.11 -7.27
C LEU A 265 5.21 -6.65 -7.47
N ILE A 266 4.61 -5.93 -8.43
CA ILE A 266 4.89 -4.50 -8.63
C ILE A 266 4.57 -3.71 -7.35
N MET A 267 3.40 -3.93 -6.74
CA MET A 267 3.01 -3.25 -5.52
C MET A 267 3.98 -3.50 -4.37
N LYS A 268 4.42 -4.75 -4.19
CA LYS A 268 5.38 -5.14 -3.14
C LYS A 268 6.73 -4.47 -3.35
N LEU A 269 7.25 -4.46 -4.58
CA LEU A 269 8.52 -3.80 -4.91
C LEU A 269 8.43 -2.29 -4.66
N ILE A 270 7.35 -1.63 -5.14
CA ILE A 270 7.12 -0.21 -4.88
C ILE A 270 7.05 0.08 -3.38
N ALA A 271 6.26 -0.71 -2.63
CA ALA A 271 6.10 -0.53 -1.18
C ALA A 271 7.43 -0.70 -0.43
N ALA A 272 8.22 -1.71 -0.81
CA ALA A 272 9.52 -1.99 -0.23
C ALA A 272 10.54 -0.87 -0.53
N GLU A 273 10.55 -0.35 -1.75
CA GLU A 273 11.41 0.77 -2.15
C GLU A 273 11.01 2.06 -1.44
N VAL A 274 9.70 2.33 -1.30
CA VAL A 274 9.23 3.49 -0.52
C VAL A 274 9.62 3.39 0.96
N LEU A 275 9.60 2.18 1.52
CA LEU A 275 10.03 1.94 2.90
C LEU A 275 11.53 2.12 3.10
N SER A 276 12.36 1.66 2.15
CA SER A 276 13.81 1.80 2.26
C SER A 276 14.23 3.27 2.33
N LEU A 277 13.56 4.14 1.57
CA LEU A 277 13.77 5.59 1.61
C LEU A 277 13.45 6.24 2.96
N GLN A 278 12.66 5.59 3.83
CA GLN A 278 12.39 6.14 5.17
C GLN A 278 13.65 6.20 6.03
N GLN A 279 14.71 5.43 5.71
CA GLN A 279 16.01 5.54 6.37
C GLN A 279 16.90 6.69 5.87
N GLY A 280 16.44 7.44 4.85
CA GLY A 280 17.13 8.60 4.30
C GLY A 280 17.27 8.53 2.78
N SER A 281 17.50 9.67 2.12
CA SER A 281 17.54 9.82 0.66
C SER A 281 18.69 9.06 -0.04
N PHE A 282 19.60 8.44 0.73
CA PHE A 282 20.75 7.67 0.24
C PHE A 282 20.71 6.20 0.69
N ALA A 283 19.59 5.74 1.25
CA ALA A 283 19.41 4.31 1.50
C ALA A 283 19.64 3.53 0.19
N PRO A 284 20.32 2.37 0.23
CA PRO A 284 20.48 1.54 -0.96
C PRO A 284 19.11 1.26 -1.57
N SER A 285 18.95 1.54 -2.86
CA SER A 285 17.76 1.14 -3.60
C SER A 285 17.68 -0.38 -3.54
N LEU A 286 16.57 -0.91 -3.04
CA LEU A 286 16.35 -2.35 -3.00
C LEU A 286 16.22 -2.86 -4.43
N ILE A 287 15.39 -2.17 -5.21
CA ILE A 287 15.11 -2.52 -6.60
C ILE A 287 16.36 -2.35 -7.47
N GLY A 288 17.14 -1.27 -7.26
CA GLY A 288 18.31 -0.97 -8.07
C GLY A 288 19.45 -1.98 -7.99
N GLN A 289 19.45 -2.86 -6.98
CA GLN A 289 20.46 -3.91 -6.82
C GLN A 289 20.07 -5.22 -7.53
N LEU A 290 18.77 -5.50 -7.66
CA LEU A 290 18.25 -6.75 -8.22
C LEU A 290 18.79 -7.07 -9.62
N PRO A 291 18.91 -6.10 -10.56
CA PRO A 291 19.39 -6.38 -11.91
C PRO A 291 20.82 -6.92 -11.99
N ALA A 292 21.65 -6.67 -10.97
CA ALA A 292 23.04 -7.10 -10.93
C ALA A 292 23.26 -8.45 -10.23
N MET A 293 22.25 -8.95 -9.50
CA MET A 293 22.35 -10.19 -8.71
C MET A 293 22.41 -11.44 -9.59
N GLY A 294 23.12 -12.47 -9.14
CA GLY A 294 23.07 -13.79 -9.78
C GLY A 294 21.69 -14.47 -9.63
N PRO A 295 21.32 -15.48 -10.44
CA PRO A 295 19.99 -16.10 -10.39
C PRO A 295 19.57 -16.63 -9.00
N VAL A 296 20.50 -17.27 -8.28
CA VAL A 296 20.24 -17.81 -6.93
C VAL A 296 20.03 -16.70 -5.91
N GLU A 297 20.85 -15.65 -5.99
CA GLU A 297 20.76 -14.49 -5.11
C GLU A 297 19.48 -13.70 -5.36
N LEU A 298 19.09 -13.50 -6.63
CA LEU A 298 17.83 -12.87 -7.01
C LEU A 298 16.64 -13.64 -6.44
N LYS A 299 16.61 -14.97 -6.59
CA LYS A 299 15.55 -15.81 -6.01
C LYS A 299 15.48 -15.66 -4.48
N SER A 300 16.64 -15.66 -3.81
CA SER A 300 16.71 -15.48 -2.36
C SER A 300 16.18 -14.11 -1.94
N GLN A 301 16.52 -13.05 -2.66
CA GLN A 301 16.05 -11.69 -2.38
C GLN A 301 14.54 -11.55 -2.61
N MET A 302 14.01 -12.21 -3.65
CA MET A 302 12.57 -12.29 -3.88
C MET A 302 11.85 -13.09 -2.79
N ALA A 303 12.44 -14.20 -2.31
CA ALA A 303 11.88 -14.94 -1.18
C ALA A 303 11.80 -14.09 0.08
N GLU A 304 12.85 -13.31 0.40
CA GLU A 304 12.82 -12.39 1.54
C GLU A 304 11.74 -11.31 1.40
N LEU A 305 11.53 -10.80 0.18
CA LEU A 305 10.44 -9.85 -0.10
C LEU A 305 9.08 -10.50 0.18
N GLU A 306 8.81 -11.67 -0.42
CA GLU A 306 7.53 -12.39 -0.36
C GLU A 306 7.21 -12.95 1.03
N ASP A 307 8.23 -13.27 1.84
CA ASP A 307 8.05 -13.69 3.23
C ASP A 307 7.85 -12.51 4.19
N GLY A 308 7.88 -11.28 3.68
CA GLY A 308 7.70 -10.07 4.47
C GLY A 308 8.95 -9.62 5.23
N GLY A 309 10.10 -10.25 4.99
CA GLY A 309 11.36 -9.98 5.69
C GLY A 309 11.81 -8.54 5.54
N VAL A 310 11.77 -8.03 4.31
CA VAL A 310 12.08 -6.62 4.00
C VAL A 310 11.21 -5.67 4.83
N PHE A 311 9.90 -5.90 4.88
CA PHE A 311 8.95 -5.06 5.61
C PHE A 311 9.17 -5.09 7.13
N ARG A 312 9.44 -6.28 7.69
CA ARG A 312 9.73 -6.45 9.12
C ARG A 312 11.01 -5.74 9.54
N THR A 313 12.04 -5.72 8.70
CA THR A 313 13.27 -4.94 8.92
C THR A 313 12.96 -3.44 9.07
N TYR A 314 11.95 -2.93 8.35
CA TYR A 314 11.46 -1.57 8.49
C TYR A 314 10.37 -1.39 9.56
N GLY A 315 10.10 -2.41 10.39
CA GLY A 315 9.16 -2.34 11.50
C GLY A 315 7.69 -2.51 11.10
N VAL A 316 7.40 -2.98 9.88
CA VAL A 316 6.04 -3.30 9.43
C VAL A 316 5.85 -4.80 9.51
N GLN A 317 5.04 -5.27 10.47
CA GLN A 317 4.97 -6.70 10.80
C GLN A 317 4.09 -7.51 9.85
N ASN A 318 2.99 -6.92 9.39
CA ASN A 318 1.90 -7.65 8.77
C ASN A 318 1.62 -7.23 7.32
N PHE A 319 2.59 -6.65 6.60
CA PHE A 319 2.35 -6.23 5.21
C PHE A 319 1.92 -7.42 4.34
N LEU A 320 2.63 -8.54 4.44
CA LEU A 320 2.34 -9.80 3.75
C LEU A 320 1.80 -10.84 4.76
N GLU A 321 0.48 -10.90 4.89
CA GLU A 321 -0.21 -11.97 5.64
C GLU A 321 -1.11 -12.73 4.69
N GLY A 322 -0.84 -14.03 4.50
CA GLY A 322 -1.65 -14.88 3.63
C GLY A 322 -1.45 -14.58 2.14
N ASP A 323 -0.19 -14.42 1.71
CA ASP A 323 0.14 -14.03 0.34
C ASP A 323 0.06 -15.20 -0.64
N PHE A 324 -0.99 -15.18 -1.46
CA PHE A 324 -1.21 -16.13 -2.54
C PHE A 324 -0.18 -16.01 -3.66
N PHE A 325 0.37 -14.82 -3.85
CA PHE A 325 1.10 -14.42 -5.04
C PHE A 325 2.60 -14.69 -4.94
N ARG A 326 3.06 -15.40 -3.89
CA ARG A 326 4.46 -15.86 -3.75
C ARG A 326 4.79 -17.13 -4.52
N TRP A 327 3.77 -17.80 -5.09
CA TRP A 327 3.84 -19.15 -5.66
C TRP A 327 4.91 -19.31 -6.75
N TYR A 328 5.28 -18.24 -7.45
CA TYR A 328 6.28 -18.28 -8.51
C TYR A 328 7.69 -18.65 -8.00
N LEU A 329 7.95 -18.53 -6.68
CA LEU A 329 9.20 -18.98 -6.06
C LEU A 329 9.37 -20.51 -6.09
N ASP A 330 8.24 -21.24 -6.01
CA ASP A 330 8.17 -22.70 -6.11
C ASP A 330 8.11 -23.21 -7.56
N ALA A 331 7.96 -22.29 -8.51
CA ALA A 331 8.03 -22.54 -9.95
C ALA A 331 9.05 -21.59 -10.62
N TRP A 332 10.17 -21.37 -9.94
CA TRP A 332 11.21 -20.42 -10.34
C TRP A 332 12.12 -21.04 -11.41
N GLU A 333 11.82 -20.73 -12.66
CA GLU A 333 12.57 -21.15 -13.84
C GLU A 333 13.39 -19.99 -14.45
N GLU A 334 14.17 -20.28 -15.49
CA GLU A 334 14.99 -19.28 -16.21
C GLU A 334 14.13 -18.12 -16.74
N ASP A 335 12.99 -18.42 -17.36
CA ASP A 335 12.06 -17.40 -17.89
C ASP A 335 11.53 -16.46 -16.79
N VAL A 336 11.23 -17.00 -15.60
CA VAL A 336 10.79 -16.20 -14.44
C VAL A 336 11.93 -15.33 -13.93
N THR A 337 13.14 -15.86 -13.87
CA THR A 337 14.34 -15.14 -13.44
C THR A 337 14.58 -13.91 -14.32
N GLU A 338 14.59 -14.10 -15.65
CA GLU A 338 14.85 -13.02 -16.60
C GLU A 338 13.71 -12.00 -16.64
N ALA A 339 12.46 -12.44 -16.52
CA ALA A 339 11.32 -11.54 -16.48
C ALA A 339 11.28 -10.68 -15.20
N VAL A 340 11.63 -11.25 -14.04
CA VAL A 340 11.77 -10.49 -12.77
C VAL A 340 12.94 -9.51 -12.86
N ARG A 341 14.07 -9.91 -13.45
CA ARG A 341 15.22 -9.02 -13.69
C ARG A 341 14.85 -7.85 -14.59
N LEU A 342 14.10 -8.10 -15.67
CA LEU A 342 13.59 -7.07 -16.56
C LEU A 342 12.65 -6.11 -15.82
N LEU A 343 11.71 -6.63 -15.03
CA LEU A 343 10.81 -5.82 -14.20
C LEU A 343 11.62 -4.89 -13.27
N ALA A 344 12.58 -5.43 -12.52
CA ALA A 344 13.38 -4.65 -11.60
C ALA A 344 14.22 -3.59 -12.32
N THR A 345 14.76 -3.91 -13.49
CA THR A 345 15.53 -2.98 -14.33
C THR A 345 14.66 -1.79 -14.72
N ARG A 346 13.46 -2.02 -15.26
CA ARG A 346 12.55 -0.94 -15.64
C ARG A 346 12.03 -0.14 -14.46
N LEU A 347 11.71 -0.82 -13.36
CA LEU A 347 11.19 -0.15 -12.16
C LEU A 347 12.26 0.74 -11.49
N SER A 348 13.54 0.42 -11.64
CA SER A 348 14.65 1.25 -11.14
C SER A 348 14.78 2.63 -11.82
N GLU A 349 14.14 2.81 -12.98
CA GLU A 349 14.09 4.08 -13.71
C GLU A 349 13.10 5.10 -13.09
N PHE A 350 12.22 4.64 -12.19
CA PHE A 350 11.21 5.47 -11.53
C PHE A 350 11.73 6.08 -10.23
N GLU A 351 11.21 7.26 -9.88
CA GLU A 351 11.57 7.99 -8.67
C GLU A 351 10.68 7.53 -7.49
N PRO A 352 11.20 6.71 -6.56
CA PRO A 352 10.40 6.17 -5.47
C PRO A 352 9.95 7.23 -4.46
N THR A 353 10.57 8.42 -4.43
CA THR A 353 10.10 9.53 -3.57
C THR A 353 8.92 10.32 -4.18
N THR A 354 8.45 10.00 -5.39
CA THR A 354 7.33 10.72 -6.02
C THR A 354 6.10 10.85 -5.11
N PRO A 355 5.66 9.81 -4.37
CA PRO A 355 4.55 9.95 -3.42
C PRO A 355 4.79 10.92 -2.27
N ILE A 356 6.05 11.13 -1.87
CA ILE A 356 6.43 12.08 -0.83
C ILE A 356 6.47 13.51 -1.42
N LEU A 357 7.07 13.64 -2.60
CA LEU A 357 7.20 14.91 -3.32
C LEU A 357 5.84 15.42 -3.83
N ARG A 358 4.92 14.51 -4.16
CA ARG A 358 3.59 14.75 -4.76
C ARG A 358 2.51 13.88 -4.11
N SER A 359 2.29 14.08 -2.81
CA SER A 359 1.34 13.30 -1.99
C SER A 359 -0.10 13.27 -2.48
N GLY A 360 -0.52 14.23 -3.30
CA GLY A 360 -1.85 14.24 -3.92
C GLY A 360 -2.00 13.31 -5.13
N GLU A 361 -0.96 13.19 -5.96
CA GLU A 361 -0.98 12.37 -7.18
C GLU A 361 -0.82 10.87 -6.87
N ALA A 362 -0.16 10.55 -5.76
CA ALA A 362 0.08 9.16 -5.37
C ALA A 362 -1.15 8.44 -4.75
N ARG A 363 -2.18 9.16 -4.31
CA ARG A 363 -3.41 8.55 -3.74
C ARG A 363 -4.11 7.61 -4.71
N ASP A 364 -4.06 7.92 -6.00
CA ASP A 364 -4.71 7.14 -7.07
C ASP A 364 -3.75 6.18 -7.81
N LEU A 365 -2.47 6.12 -7.39
CA LEU A 365 -1.42 5.38 -8.09
C LEU A 365 -1.82 3.93 -8.40
N LEU A 366 -2.14 3.17 -7.36
CA LEU A 366 -2.38 1.73 -7.46
C LEU A 366 -3.72 1.42 -8.10
N LYS A 367 -4.74 2.22 -7.78
CA LYS A 367 -6.08 2.10 -8.34
C LYS A 367 -6.06 2.30 -9.85
N LYS A 368 -5.45 3.38 -10.33
CA LYS A 368 -5.30 3.62 -11.76
C LYS A 368 -4.40 2.57 -12.42
N LEU A 369 -3.28 2.19 -11.78
CA LEU A 369 -2.41 1.13 -12.31
C LEU A 369 -3.18 -0.18 -12.54
N TYR A 370 -3.99 -0.63 -11.59
CA TYR A 370 -4.86 -1.80 -11.79
C TYR A 370 -5.85 -1.61 -12.94
N GLN A 371 -6.46 -0.42 -13.05
CA GLN A 371 -7.38 -0.09 -14.13
C GLN A 371 -6.74 -0.13 -15.53
N TYR A 372 -5.42 0.12 -15.61
CA TYR A 372 -4.65 0.00 -16.84
C TYR A 372 -4.22 -1.45 -17.13
N LEU A 373 -3.92 -2.23 -16.09
CA LEU A 373 -3.51 -3.62 -16.21
C LEU A 373 -4.67 -4.54 -16.63
N VAL A 374 -5.85 -4.35 -16.04
CA VAL A 374 -7.00 -5.19 -16.37
C VAL A 374 -7.97 -4.41 -17.28
N PRO A 375 -8.32 -4.94 -18.48
CA PRO A 375 -9.22 -4.28 -19.41
C PRO A 375 -10.53 -3.84 -18.74
N ARG A 376 -11.04 -2.67 -19.11
CA ARG A 376 -12.26 -2.10 -18.51
C ARG A 376 -13.45 -3.04 -18.61
N LYS A 377 -13.59 -3.73 -19.75
CA LYS A 377 -14.69 -4.67 -19.99
C LYS A 377 -14.61 -5.87 -19.05
N LEU A 378 -13.41 -6.44 -18.89
CA LEU A 378 -13.16 -7.53 -17.94
C LEU A 378 -13.42 -7.09 -16.49
N ARG A 379 -12.97 -5.91 -16.07
CA ARG A 379 -13.27 -5.39 -14.72
C ARG A 379 -14.77 -5.17 -14.49
N HIS A 380 -15.47 -4.64 -15.49
CA HIS A 380 -16.92 -4.47 -15.44
C HIS A 380 -17.64 -5.82 -15.32
N ASP A 381 -17.19 -6.81 -16.09
CA ASP A 381 -17.75 -8.16 -16.11
C ASP A 381 -17.36 -8.97 -14.87
N LEU A 382 -16.38 -8.50 -14.08
CA LEU A 382 -16.04 -8.96 -12.72
C LEU A 382 -16.67 -8.07 -11.62
N GLY A 383 -17.51 -7.09 -11.96
CA GLY A 383 -18.15 -6.24 -10.95
C GLY A 383 -17.19 -5.34 -10.15
N GLU A 384 -15.96 -5.11 -10.61
CA GLU A 384 -14.94 -4.37 -9.88
C GLU A 384 -15.01 -2.86 -10.14
N TYR A 385 -15.57 -2.12 -9.18
CA TYR A 385 -15.67 -0.67 -9.23
C TYR A 385 -14.88 0.00 -8.11
N TYR A 386 -13.89 0.81 -8.50
CA TYR A 386 -13.14 1.61 -7.55
C TYR A 386 -13.88 2.91 -7.24
N THR A 387 -13.98 3.23 -5.95
CA THR A 387 -14.61 4.47 -5.46
C THR A 387 -13.83 5.69 -5.92
N PRO A 388 -14.45 6.64 -6.64
CA PRO A 388 -13.85 7.95 -6.91
C PRO A 388 -13.68 8.75 -5.60
N ASP A 389 -12.55 9.44 -5.46
CA ASP A 389 -12.18 10.14 -4.22
C ASP A 389 -13.24 11.17 -3.80
N TRP A 390 -13.79 11.92 -4.75
CA TRP A 390 -14.84 12.91 -4.46
C TRP A 390 -16.11 12.30 -3.86
N ILE A 391 -16.44 11.04 -4.22
CA ILE A 391 -17.60 10.33 -3.64
C ILE A 391 -17.27 9.94 -2.20
N ALA A 392 -16.08 9.38 -1.99
CA ALA A 392 -15.62 8.97 -0.66
C ALA A 392 -15.54 10.17 0.30
N GLU A 393 -14.99 11.30 -0.15
CA GLU A 393 -14.96 12.55 0.62
C GLU A 393 -16.37 13.05 0.96
N ARG A 394 -17.28 13.02 0.00
CA ARG A 394 -18.68 13.43 0.22
C ARG A 394 -19.35 12.54 1.27
N LEU A 395 -19.14 11.23 1.23
CA LEU A 395 -19.72 10.30 2.21
C LEU A 395 -19.15 10.55 3.61
N LEU A 396 -17.83 10.72 3.74
CA LEU A 396 -17.20 11.05 5.03
C LEU A 396 -17.72 12.39 5.60
N ASN A 397 -18.00 13.37 4.74
CA ASN A 397 -18.63 14.63 5.16
C ASN A 397 -20.06 14.43 5.67
N GLN A 398 -20.86 13.58 5.02
CA GLN A 398 -22.21 13.26 5.45
C GLN A 398 -22.24 12.49 6.78
N LEU A 399 -21.23 11.66 7.03
CA LEU A 399 -21.02 10.99 8.32
C LEU A 399 -20.53 11.94 9.43
N GLY A 400 -20.15 13.18 9.09
CA GLY A 400 -19.60 14.13 10.04
C GLY A 400 -18.20 13.76 10.54
N TYR A 401 -17.45 12.93 9.81
CA TYR A 401 -16.10 12.54 10.20
C TYR A 401 -15.10 13.67 9.91
N ASP A 402 -14.67 14.37 10.95
CA ASP A 402 -13.77 15.52 10.89
C ASP A 402 -12.27 15.16 10.97
N GLY A 403 -11.96 13.87 11.02
CA GLY A 403 -10.59 13.38 11.21
C GLY A 403 -10.17 13.22 12.66
N ASN A 404 -11.06 13.37 13.64
CA ASN A 404 -10.70 13.11 15.03
C ASN A 404 -10.13 11.68 15.20
N PRO A 405 -8.84 11.53 15.58
CA PRO A 405 -8.20 10.21 15.64
C PRO A 405 -8.79 9.33 16.75
N ASP A 406 -9.56 9.86 17.69
CA ASP A 406 -10.27 9.07 18.71
C ASP A 406 -11.49 8.31 18.17
N VAL A 407 -12.04 8.72 17.02
CA VAL A 407 -13.21 8.08 16.38
C VAL A 407 -12.78 6.84 15.60
N ARG A 408 -13.44 5.71 15.85
CA ARG A 408 -13.25 4.42 15.17
C ARG A 408 -14.07 4.34 13.89
N LEU A 409 -13.40 4.28 12.75
CA LEU A 409 -13.97 4.15 11.42
C LEU A 409 -13.65 2.76 10.84
N LEU A 410 -14.68 2.06 10.36
CA LEU A 410 -14.56 0.83 9.60
C LEU A 410 -14.96 1.02 8.14
N ASP A 411 -14.13 0.53 7.23
CA ASP A 411 -14.53 0.20 5.86
C ASP A 411 -14.64 -1.33 5.68
N PRO A 412 -15.86 -1.90 5.59
CA PRO A 412 -16.06 -3.34 5.59
C PRO A 412 -15.84 -4.01 4.22
N ALA A 413 -15.57 -3.24 3.18
CA ALA A 413 -15.28 -3.71 1.81
C ALA A 413 -14.30 -2.73 1.16
N CYS A 414 -13.10 -2.61 1.76
CA CYS A 414 -12.26 -1.44 1.57
C CYS A 414 -11.61 -1.32 0.20
N GLY A 415 -11.62 -2.37 -0.61
CA GLY A 415 -10.97 -2.38 -1.91
C GLY A 415 -9.51 -1.97 -1.78
N SER A 416 -9.07 -0.99 -2.57
CA SER A 416 -7.73 -0.38 -2.48
C SER A 416 -7.55 0.62 -1.33
N GLY A 417 -8.49 0.74 -0.40
CA GLY A 417 -8.36 1.54 0.81
C GLY A 417 -8.63 3.05 0.65
N THR A 418 -9.46 3.48 -0.31
CA THR A 418 -9.74 4.91 -0.55
C THR A 418 -10.30 5.63 0.68
N PHE A 419 -11.25 5.02 1.40
CA PHE A 419 -11.77 5.62 2.63
C PHE A 419 -10.71 5.69 3.73
N LEU A 420 -9.83 4.69 3.81
CA LEU A 420 -8.77 4.62 4.81
C LEU A 420 -7.73 5.72 4.60
N THR A 421 -7.27 5.93 3.36
CA THR A 421 -6.30 6.98 3.04
C THR A 421 -6.87 8.37 3.31
N LEU A 422 -8.12 8.63 2.89
CA LEU A 422 -8.81 9.88 3.20
C LEU A 422 -8.98 10.08 4.70
N ALA A 423 -9.26 9.02 5.46
CA ALA A 423 -9.40 9.12 6.90
C ALA A 423 -8.08 9.44 7.61
N ILE A 424 -6.96 8.85 7.16
CA ILE A 424 -5.61 9.19 7.61
C ILE A 424 -5.30 10.65 7.31
N ASP A 425 -5.60 11.12 6.10
CA ASP A 425 -5.35 12.51 5.70
C ASP A 425 -6.17 13.51 6.52
N ARG A 426 -7.45 13.23 6.77
CA ARG A 426 -8.27 14.06 7.68
C ARG A 426 -7.70 14.08 9.09
N ALA A 427 -7.16 12.98 9.59
CA ALA A 427 -6.52 12.95 10.91
C ALA A 427 -5.26 13.83 10.97
N ARG A 428 -4.50 13.92 9.86
CA ARG A 428 -3.37 14.86 9.75
C ARG A 428 -3.83 16.31 9.77
N GLU A 429 -4.89 16.61 9.04
CA GLU A 429 -5.49 17.95 9.00
C GLU A 429 -6.03 18.35 10.38
N PHE A 430 -6.71 17.42 11.06
CA PHE A 430 -7.20 17.58 12.42
C PHE A 430 -6.07 17.95 13.40
N MET A 431 -4.90 17.30 13.27
CA MET A 431 -3.71 17.57 14.08
C MET A 431 -3.10 18.93 13.75
N ALA A 432 -2.90 19.23 12.47
CA ALA A 432 -2.30 20.47 12.00
C ALA A 432 -3.13 21.70 12.38
N ALA A 433 -4.46 21.62 12.24
CA ALA A 433 -5.39 22.68 12.63
C ALA A 433 -5.36 22.99 14.14
N ARG A 434 -4.92 22.02 14.96
CA ARG A 434 -4.80 22.14 16.42
C ARG A 434 -3.35 22.27 16.91
N PHE A 435 -2.39 22.43 15.99
CA PHE A 435 -0.95 22.53 16.28
C PHE A 435 -0.39 21.35 17.10
N LEU A 436 -1.01 20.18 17.00
CA LEU A 436 -0.61 18.98 17.75
C LEU A 436 0.58 18.27 17.10
N ASP A 437 0.81 18.54 15.81
CA ASP A 437 1.91 18.00 15.00
C ASP A 437 3.30 18.54 15.39
N ARG A 438 3.35 19.69 16.07
CA ARG A 438 4.58 20.31 16.59
C ARG A 438 5.15 19.60 17.81
N ASP A 439 4.34 18.80 18.49
CA ASP A 439 4.72 18.02 19.67
C ASP A 439 4.94 16.55 19.26
N PRO A 440 6.19 16.04 19.31
CA PRO A 440 6.49 14.66 18.94
C PRO A 440 5.69 13.61 19.72
N LEU A 441 5.34 13.87 20.98
CA LEU A 441 4.57 12.93 21.80
C LEU A 441 3.12 12.83 21.32
N LYS A 442 2.48 13.98 21.04
CA LYS A 442 1.11 14.01 20.52
C LYS A 442 1.03 13.45 19.11
N ARG A 443 2.04 13.72 18.29
CA ARG A 443 2.17 13.13 16.96
C ARG A 443 2.25 11.61 17.03
N LYS A 444 3.08 11.08 17.92
CA LYS A 444 3.18 9.63 18.20
C LYS A 444 1.86 9.04 18.71
N GLU A 445 1.15 9.74 19.59
CA GLU A 445 -0.16 9.32 20.08
C GLU A 445 -1.20 9.25 18.96
N CYS A 446 -1.27 10.28 18.11
CA CYS A 446 -2.15 10.31 16.95
C CYS A 446 -1.85 9.16 15.99
N ALA A 447 -0.57 8.89 15.70
CA ALA A 447 -0.16 7.78 14.85
C ALA A 447 -0.64 6.42 15.40
N LYS A 448 -0.53 6.20 16.72
CA LYS A 448 -1.09 5.00 17.39
C LYS A 448 -2.61 4.93 17.29
N LYS A 449 -3.29 6.06 17.45
CA LYS A 449 -4.76 6.13 17.35
C LYS A 449 -5.23 5.80 15.93
N ILE A 450 -4.58 6.33 14.89
CA ILE A 450 -4.85 6.00 13.49
C ILE A 450 -4.76 4.48 13.25
N LEU A 451 -3.67 3.83 13.70
CA LEU A 451 -3.48 2.39 13.56
C LEU A 451 -4.54 1.55 14.30
N ARG A 452 -5.13 2.09 15.37
CA ARG A 452 -6.17 1.41 16.14
C ARG A 452 -7.58 1.65 15.58
N ASN A 453 -7.81 2.82 15.00
CA ASN A 453 -9.16 3.35 14.78
C ASN A 453 -9.55 3.46 13.31
N VAL A 454 -8.62 3.42 12.35
CA VAL A 454 -8.94 3.42 10.90
C VAL A 454 -8.73 2.00 10.37
N VAL A 455 -9.81 1.22 10.25
CA VAL A 455 -9.75 -0.24 9.98
C VAL A 455 -10.44 -0.58 8.66
N GLY A 456 -9.87 -1.51 7.90
CA GLY A 456 -10.43 -2.00 6.63
C GLY A 456 -10.52 -3.52 6.55
N PHE A 457 -11.60 -4.03 5.96
CA PHE A 457 -11.78 -5.44 5.61
C PHE A 457 -12.00 -5.57 4.12
N ASP A 458 -11.40 -6.60 3.52
CA ASP A 458 -11.75 -7.00 2.15
C ASP A 458 -11.53 -8.51 1.97
N LEU A 459 -12.28 -9.12 1.06
CA LEU A 459 -12.13 -10.52 0.70
C LEU A 459 -11.03 -10.75 -0.32
N ASN A 460 -10.81 -9.80 -1.22
CA ASN A 460 -9.85 -9.94 -2.32
C ASN A 460 -8.42 -9.69 -1.79
N PRO A 461 -7.54 -10.70 -1.81
CA PRO A 461 -6.17 -10.54 -1.31
C PRO A 461 -5.38 -9.47 -2.06
N LEU A 462 -5.65 -9.27 -3.36
CA LEU A 462 -4.99 -8.24 -4.16
C LEU A 462 -5.41 -6.84 -3.70
N ALA A 463 -6.71 -6.66 -3.41
CA ALA A 463 -7.25 -5.41 -2.89
C ALA A 463 -6.62 -5.08 -1.53
N VAL A 464 -6.47 -6.07 -0.64
CA VAL A 464 -5.81 -5.88 0.66
C VAL A 464 -4.35 -5.47 0.52
N ILE A 465 -3.58 -6.07 -0.41
CA ILE A 465 -2.20 -5.63 -0.69
C ILE A 465 -2.18 -4.17 -1.18
N ALA A 466 -3.11 -3.80 -2.07
CA ALA A 466 -3.24 -2.42 -2.56
C ALA A 466 -3.61 -1.45 -1.42
N ALA A 467 -4.59 -1.81 -0.58
CA ALA A 467 -5.00 -1.03 0.59
C ALA A 467 -3.87 -0.86 1.60
N ARG A 468 -3.11 -1.92 1.91
CA ARG A 468 -1.93 -1.82 2.80
C ARG A 468 -0.85 -0.94 2.20
N THR A 469 -0.61 -1.03 0.89
CA THR A 469 0.36 -0.15 0.20
C THR A 469 -0.10 1.31 0.25
N ASN A 470 -1.37 1.59 -0.04
CA ASN A 470 -1.94 2.94 0.03
C ASN A 470 -1.96 3.48 1.47
N TYR A 471 -2.30 2.65 2.46
CA TYR A 471 -2.22 2.98 3.88
C TYR A 471 -0.80 3.35 4.25
N LEU A 472 0.18 2.55 3.85
CA LEU A 472 1.61 2.78 4.07
C LEU A 472 2.08 4.10 3.46
N LEU A 473 1.65 4.42 2.24
CA LEU A 473 1.97 5.68 1.57
C LEU A 473 1.37 6.88 2.32
N ALA A 474 0.10 6.82 2.73
CA ALA A 474 -0.57 7.87 3.48
C ALA A 474 -0.02 8.03 4.92
N PHE A 475 0.41 6.92 5.53
CA PHE A 475 0.94 6.84 6.90
C PHE A 475 2.47 7.05 6.97
N GLY A 476 3.16 7.10 5.83
CA GLY A 476 4.60 6.84 5.73
C GLY A 476 5.52 7.67 6.64
N ASP A 477 5.20 8.94 6.88
CA ASP A 477 5.97 9.80 7.78
C ASP A 477 5.65 9.59 9.28
N PHE A 478 4.47 9.05 9.63
CA PHE A 478 4.17 8.61 11.00
C PHE A 478 4.92 7.33 11.38
N LEU A 479 5.38 6.55 10.39
CA LEU A 479 6.20 5.36 10.65
C LEU A 479 7.46 5.68 11.45
N ARG A 480 8.01 6.89 11.37
CA ARG A 480 9.20 7.25 12.16
C ARG A 480 8.89 7.39 13.66
N ASP A 481 7.63 7.71 13.97
CA ASP A 481 7.17 7.96 15.34
C ASP A 481 6.72 6.67 16.05
N VAL A 482 6.22 5.70 15.28
CA VAL A 482 5.66 4.45 15.78
C VAL A 482 6.22 3.27 14.97
N ARG A 483 7.09 2.48 15.61
CA ARG A 483 7.51 1.14 15.16
C ARG A 483 7.69 0.21 16.38
N PRO A 484 7.47 -1.10 16.23
CA PRO A 484 6.86 -1.76 15.06
C PRO A 484 5.37 -1.43 14.92
N ILE A 485 4.79 -1.66 13.73
CA ILE A 485 3.37 -1.47 13.43
C ILE A 485 2.74 -2.71 12.79
N GLU A 486 1.43 -2.84 13.00
CA GLU A 486 0.54 -3.67 12.20
C GLU A 486 -0.48 -2.75 11.51
N MET A 487 -0.62 -2.86 10.19
CA MET A 487 -1.64 -2.15 9.43
C MET A 487 -3.00 -2.84 9.61
N PRO A 488 -4.04 -2.11 10.05
CA PRO A 488 -5.35 -2.66 10.37
C PRO A 488 -6.21 -2.90 9.11
N VAL A 489 -5.65 -3.62 8.13
CA VAL A 489 -6.34 -4.02 6.90
C VAL A 489 -6.26 -5.53 6.78
N TYR A 490 -7.40 -6.22 6.72
CA TYR A 490 -7.47 -7.67 6.88
C TYR A 490 -8.16 -8.37 5.71
N ILE A 491 -7.62 -9.54 5.32
CA ILE A 491 -8.23 -10.43 4.32
C ILE A 491 -9.30 -11.27 5.03
N CYS A 492 -10.56 -10.86 4.94
CA CYS A 492 -11.67 -11.52 5.64
C CYS A 492 -13.03 -11.18 5.04
N ASP A 493 -14.02 -12.05 5.29
CA ASP A 493 -15.43 -11.78 4.99
C ASP A 493 -16.04 -10.94 6.13
N SER A 494 -16.51 -9.73 5.81
CA SER A 494 -17.19 -8.86 6.78
C SER A 494 -18.64 -9.27 7.06
N VAL A 495 -19.22 -10.16 6.25
CA VAL A 495 -20.59 -10.66 6.38
C VAL A 495 -20.59 -12.09 6.94
N LEU A 496 -19.88 -13.01 6.28
CA LEU A 496 -19.70 -14.39 6.74
C LEU A 496 -18.46 -14.52 7.63
N THR A 497 -18.52 -13.87 8.78
CA THR A 497 -17.51 -14.07 9.83
C THR A 497 -17.48 -15.54 10.28
N PRO A 498 -16.33 -16.06 10.74
CA PRO A 498 -16.25 -17.40 11.30
C PRO A 498 -17.39 -17.69 12.28
N VAL A 499 -18.13 -18.77 12.04
CA VAL A 499 -19.39 -19.04 12.74
C VAL A 499 -19.14 -19.93 13.95
N LEU A 500 -19.77 -19.58 15.07
CA LEU A 500 -19.76 -20.38 16.29
C LEU A 500 -20.67 -21.61 16.11
N GLN A 501 -20.16 -22.80 16.46
CA GLN A 501 -20.77 -24.10 16.21
C GLN A 501 -22.28 -24.19 16.52
N LYS A 502 -22.79 -23.47 17.53
CA LYS A 502 -24.20 -23.50 17.95
C LYS A 502 -25.20 -23.10 16.84
N LYS A 503 -24.80 -22.35 15.81
CA LYS A 503 -25.65 -22.03 14.64
C LYS A 503 -25.47 -22.97 13.44
N ALA A 504 -24.32 -23.64 13.32
CA ALA A 504 -24.04 -24.59 12.22
C ALA A 504 -24.79 -25.93 12.37
N GLN A 505 -25.48 -26.14 13.50
CA GLN A 505 -26.15 -27.38 13.90
C GLN A 505 -27.33 -27.81 13.03
N GLN A 506 -27.90 -26.96 12.16
CA GLN A 506 -29.16 -27.34 11.49
C GLN A 506 -29.02 -28.29 10.30
N LYS A 507 -27.83 -28.54 9.72
CA LYS A 507 -27.76 -29.36 8.48
C LYS A 507 -26.60 -30.31 8.25
N ARG A 508 -25.51 -30.34 9.03
CA ARG A 508 -24.29 -30.99 8.50
C ARG A 508 -23.55 -32.06 9.27
N LEU A 509 -23.88 -32.46 10.51
CA LEU A 509 -22.98 -33.38 11.21
C LEU A 509 -23.66 -34.52 11.97
N SER A 510 -23.73 -35.66 11.29
CA SER A 510 -23.76 -37.02 11.83
C SER A 510 -22.35 -37.62 11.96
N LEU A 511 -21.31 -36.81 12.22
CA LEU A 511 -19.91 -37.26 12.31
C LEU A 511 -19.13 -36.78 13.55
N PHE A 512 -19.66 -35.85 14.35
CA PHE A 512 -19.03 -35.42 15.61
C PHE A 512 -19.81 -35.92 16.82
N ASP A 513 -19.92 -37.24 16.95
CA ASP A 513 -20.33 -37.84 18.20
C ASP A 513 -19.15 -37.91 19.18
N LYS A 514 -19.33 -37.27 20.34
CA LYS A 514 -18.64 -37.52 21.63
C LYS A 514 -17.21 -37.00 21.87
N ALA A 515 -16.84 -35.80 21.42
CA ALA A 515 -15.63 -35.13 21.93
C ALA A 515 -15.87 -33.67 22.34
N GLN A 516 -16.09 -33.51 23.65
CA GLN A 516 -15.95 -32.30 24.49
C GLN A 516 -16.88 -31.10 24.25
N ASP A 517 -17.43 -30.63 25.38
CA ASP A 517 -18.30 -29.45 25.58
C ASP A 517 -17.54 -28.13 25.36
N THR A 518 -16.78 -28.02 24.26
CA THR A 518 -15.90 -26.88 23.95
C THR A 518 -16.45 -26.11 22.76
N ASP A 519 -16.83 -24.85 22.98
CA ASP A 519 -17.25 -23.98 21.89
C ASP A 519 -16.05 -23.69 20.95
N PHE A 520 -16.30 -23.78 19.65
CA PHE A 520 -15.32 -23.45 18.62
C PHE A 520 -15.93 -22.70 17.44
N PHE A 521 -15.05 -22.03 16.71
CA PHE A 521 -15.33 -21.41 15.43
C PHE A 521 -14.90 -22.31 14.29
N PHE A 522 -15.70 -22.24 13.22
CA PHE A 522 -15.50 -22.99 12.00
C PHE A 522 -15.03 -22.07 10.86
N LEU A 523 -13.92 -22.44 10.22
CA LEU A 523 -13.40 -21.76 9.03
C LEU A 523 -13.28 -22.72 7.84
N PRO A 524 -14.12 -22.58 6.81
CA PRO A 524 -14.01 -23.37 5.58
C PRO A 524 -12.89 -22.83 4.68
N THR A 525 -12.04 -23.74 4.18
CA THR A 525 -10.96 -23.42 3.22
C THR A 525 -10.92 -24.46 2.08
N SER A 526 -10.14 -24.21 1.03
CA SER A 526 -9.87 -25.16 -0.04
C SER A 526 -9.06 -26.38 0.44
N ALA A 527 -8.35 -26.27 1.57
CA ALA A 527 -7.70 -27.38 2.28
C ALA A 527 -8.65 -28.07 3.29
N GLY A 528 -9.95 -27.80 3.20
CA GLY A 528 -10.99 -28.31 4.07
C GLY A 528 -11.21 -27.43 5.31
N GLU A 529 -11.87 -28.00 6.30
CA GLU A 529 -12.39 -27.25 7.45
C GLU A 529 -11.33 -27.08 8.55
N PHE A 530 -11.12 -25.85 9.04
CA PHE A 530 -10.28 -25.56 10.19
C PHE A 530 -11.13 -25.18 11.40
N LEU A 531 -10.75 -25.70 12.57
CA LEU A 531 -11.44 -25.48 13.83
C LEU A 531 -10.55 -24.63 14.72
N MET A 532 -11.11 -23.54 15.25
CA MET A 532 -10.42 -22.68 16.21
C MET A 532 -11.22 -22.63 17.52
N PRO A 533 -10.65 -23.03 18.67
CA PRO A 533 -11.37 -22.95 19.92
C PRO A 533 -11.76 -21.51 20.26
N LYS A 534 -12.98 -21.30 20.76
CA LYS A 534 -13.44 -19.98 21.21
C LYS A 534 -12.52 -19.40 22.28
N ALA A 535 -11.97 -20.25 23.14
CA ALA A 535 -11.06 -19.86 24.23
C ALA A 535 -9.81 -19.10 23.74
N VAL A 536 -9.32 -19.39 22.52
CA VAL A 536 -8.16 -18.69 21.94
C VAL A 536 -8.48 -17.22 21.67
N LEU A 537 -9.70 -16.95 21.19
CA LEU A 537 -10.17 -15.60 20.90
C LEU A 537 -10.52 -14.86 22.20
N ASP A 538 -11.26 -15.52 23.10
CA ASP A 538 -11.66 -14.92 24.39
C ASP A 538 -10.45 -14.47 25.23
N LYS A 539 -9.32 -15.20 25.12
CA LYS A 539 -8.06 -14.88 25.80
C LYS A 539 -7.18 -13.87 25.05
N GLY A 540 -7.53 -13.51 23.81
CA GLY A 540 -6.72 -12.61 22.98
C GLY A 540 -5.36 -13.18 22.56
N VAL A 541 -5.23 -14.51 22.50
CA VAL A 541 -3.95 -15.20 22.22
C VAL A 541 -3.86 -15.76 20.79
N LEU A 542 -4.78 -15.39 19.90
CA LEU A 542 -4.80 -15.87 18.51
C LEU A 542 -3.45 -15.69 17.81
N GLY A 543 -2.85 -14.49 17.90
CA GLY A 543 -1.56 -14.21 17.26
C GLY A 543 -0.42 -15.08 17.80
N GLN A 544 -0.39 -15.34 19.12
CA GLN A 544 0.61 -16.21 19.75
C GLN A 544 0.44 -17.66 19.29
N VAL A 545 -0.81 -18.15 19.26
CA VAL A 545 -1.13 -19.51 18.82
C VAL A 545 -0.77 -19.70 17.35
N THR A 546 -1.16 -18.78 16.46
CA THR A 546 -0.86 -18.91 15.03
C THR A 546 0.64 -18.81 14.74
N ALA A 547 1.36 -17.93 15.44
CA ALA A 547 2.82 -17.83 15.30
C ALA A 547 3.53 -19.08 15.82
N MET A 548 3.04 -19.68 16.92
CA MET A 548 3.58 -20.94 17.43
C MET A 548 3.34 -22.08 16.45
N ILE A 549 2.14 -22.17 15.86
CA ILE A 549 1.83 -23.14 14.80
C ILE A 549 2.85 -23.02 13.65
N GLU A 550 3.09 -21.82 13.11
CA GLU A 550 4.07 -21.62 12.04
C GLU A 550 5.47 -22.09 12.46
N SER A 551 5.97 -21.61 13.60
CA SER A 551 7.33 -21.94 14.04
C SER A 551 7.54 -23.44 14.33
N CYS A 552 6.50 -24.13 14.85
CA CYS A 552 6.57 -25.54 15.16
C CYS A 552 6.48 -26.40 13.89
N VAL A 553 5.66 -26.00 12.91
CA VAL A 553 5.59 -26.67 11.60
C VAL A 553 6.92 -26.53 10.86
N GLU A 554 7.48 -25.32 10.77
CA GLU A 554 8.79 -25.07 10.15
C GLU A 554 9.93 -25.87 10.78
N ALA A 555 9.87 -26.06 12.10
CA ALA A 555 10.87 -26.82 12.84
C ALA A 555 10.56 -28.33 12.94
N GLY A 556 9.47 -28.82 12.32
CA GLY A 556 9.13 -30.24 12.25
C GLY A 556 8.66 -30.88 13.56
N TYR A 557 8.04 -30.11 14.46
CA TYR A 557 7.54 -30.61 15.74
C TYR A 557 6.32 -31.52 15.56
N LYS A 558 6.18 -32.54 16.41
CA LYS A 558 4.98 -33.40 16.46
C LYS A 558 3.82 -32.68 17.17
N PRO A 559 2.56 -33.08 16.92
CA PRO A 559 1.39 -32.48 17.57
C PRO A 559 1.48 -32.45 19.11
N GLU A 560 1.98 -33.52 19.73
CA GLU A 560 2.09 -33.62 21.19
C GLU A 560 3.15 -32.66 21.76
N GLU A 561 4.23 -32.43 20.99
CA GLU A 561 5.30 -31.50 21.33
C GLU A 561 4.82 -30.05 21.21
N PHE A 562 4.06 -29.75 20.14
CA PHE A 562 3.38 -28.47 19.98
C PHE A 562 2.46 -28.17 21.16
N ILE A 563 1.60 -29.11 21.56
CA ILE A 563 0.70 -28.92 22.72
C ILE A 563 1.49 -28.75 24.02
N SER A 564 2.55 -29.53 24.22
CA SER A 564 3.41 -29.42 25.41
C SER A 564 4.06 -28.05 25.51
N ARG A 565 4.48 -27.46 24.39
CA ARG A 565 5.01 -26.10 24.33
C ARG A 565 3.91 -25.07 24.55
N LEU A 566 2.77 -25.22 23.88
CA LEU A 566 1.64 -24.31 23.99
C LEU A 566 1.13 -24.20 25.43
N ARG A 567 1.02 -25.32 26.16
CA ARG A 567 0.61 -25.33 27.57
C ARG A 567 1.54 -24.56 28.50
N ARG A 568 2.82 -24.37 28.14
CA ARG A 568 3.78 -23.58 28.93
C ARG A 568 3.61 -22.08 28.71
N GLU A 569 3.16 -21.68 27.54
CA GLU A 569 3.08 -20.27 27.13
C GLU A 569 1.65 -19.71 27.24
N VAL A 570 0.63 -20.56 27.06
CA VAL A 570 -0.77 -20.16 26.97
C VAL A 570 -1.64 -21.09 27.83
N THR A 571 -2.41 -20.50 28.74
CA THR A 571 -3.42 -21.21 29.55
C THR A 571 -4.82 -21.03 28.96
N LEU A 572 -5.40 -22.12 28.46
CA LEU A 572 -6.73 -22.18 27.84
C LEU A 572 -7.67 -23.07 28.66
N GLU A 573 -8.90 -22.63 28.84
CA GLU A 573 -9.98 -23.38 29.49
C GLU A 573 -11.22 -23.37 28.57
N PRO A 574 -11.95 -24.48 28.41
CA PRO A 574 -11.69 -25.81 28.98
C PRO A 574 -10.49 -26.51 28.30
N ASP A 575 -9.96 -27.57 28.93
CA ASP A 575 -8.82 -28.35 28.42
C ASP A 575 -9.03 -28.90 27.00
N GLY A 576 -10.30 -29.11 26.59
CA GLY A 576 -10.65 -29.51 25.23
C GLY A 576 -10.26 -28.52 24.13
N ALA A 577 -9.96 -27.26 24.49
CA ALA A 577 -9.36 -26.29 23.57
C ALA A 577 -8.00 -26.78 23.06
N TYR A 578 -7.19 -27.45 23.90
CA TYR A 578 -5.91 -28.00 23.47
C TYR A 578 -6.08 -29.15 22.49
N SER A 579 -7.07 -30.03 22.70
CA SER A 579 -7.37 -31.13 21.77
C SER A 579 -7.79 -30.63 20.39
N LEU A 580 -8.57 -29.55 20.32
CA LEU A 580 -8.91 -28.89 19.05
C LEU A 580 -7.70 -28.25 18.37
N LEU A 581 -6.80 -27.62 19.14
CA LEU A 581 -5.56 -27.05 18.61
C LEU A 581 -4.58 -28.12 18.12
N GLU A 582 -4.55 -29.28 18.77
CA GLU A 582 -3.75 -30.43 18.34
C GLU A 582 -4.21 -30.93 16.97
N GLN A 583 -5.53 -31.04 16.77
CA GLN A 583 -6.13 -31.41 15.49
C GLN A 583 -5.84 -30.37 14.40
N LEU A 584 -6.00 -29.09 14.73
CA LEU A 584 -5.66 -27.99 13.82
C LEU A 584 -4.20 -28.06 13.39
N TYR A 585 -3.29 -28.21 14.35
CA TYR A 585 -1.86 -28.33 14.11
C TYR A 585 -1.52 -29.56 13.26
N ALA A 586 -2.05 -30.73 13.61
CA ALA A 586 -1.83 -31.97 12.85
C ALA A 586 -2.28 -31.84 11.40
N LYS A 587 -3.39 -31.12 11.14
CA LYS A 587 -3.86 -30.86 9.79
C LYS A 587 -2.94 -29.91 9.02
N ILE A 588 -2.42 -28.86 9.66
CA ILE A 588 -1.45 -27.95 9.02
C ILE A 588 -0.12 -28.67 8.76
N LEU A 589 0.33 -29.53 9.67
CA LEU A 589 1.52 -30.36 9.51
C LEU A 589 1.35 -31.39 8.38
N ASP A 590 0.16 -31.99 8.22
CA ASP A 590 -0.15 -32.85 7.07
C ASP A 590 -0.07 -32.08 5.75
N LEU A 591 -0.58 -30.84 5.71
CA LEU A 591 -0.43 -29.96 4.54
C LEU A 591 1.05 -29.66 4.25
N GLU A 592 1.87 -29.40 5.27
CA GLU A 592 3.33 -29.22 5.13
C GLU A 592 3.99 -30.47 4.56
N SER A 593 3.70 -31.65 5.11
CA SER A 593 4.27 -32.92 4.63
C SER A 593 3.95 -33.24 3.17
N LYS A 594 2.85 -32.69 2.66
CA LYS A 594 2.40 -32.83 1.27
C LYS A 594 2.91 -31.71 0.36
N GLY A 595 3.72 -30.79 0.89
CA GLY A 595 4.19 -29.59 0.21
C GLY A 595 3.04 -28.66 -0.17
N ARG A 596 1.99 -28.54 0.66
CA ARG A 596 0.77 -27.75 0.43
C ARG A 596 0.52 -26.68 1.50
N ASN A 597 1.45 -26.48 2.43
CA ASN A 597 1.37 -25.44 3.45
C ASN A 597 2.17 -24.20 3.03
N GLY A 598 1.69 -23.02 3.45
CA GLY A 598 2.37 -21.76 3.16
C GLY A 598 1.62 -20.52 3.65
N ILE A 599 0.28 -20.55 3.70
CA ILE A 599 -0.54 -19.38 4.08
C ILE A 599 -1.55 -19.64 5.21
N TRP A 600 -1.72 -20.90 5.65
CA TRP A 600 -2.90 -21.31 6.42
C TRP A 600 -2.98 -20.67 7.81
N ALA A 601 -1.87 -20.57 8.54
CA ALA A 601 -1.83 -19.91 9.85
C ALA A 601 -2.13 -18.40 9.75
N ARG A 602 -1.59 -17.73 8.72
CA ARG A 602 -1.86 -16.30 8.45
C ARG A 602 -3.30 -16.06 8.02
N LEU A 603 -3.85 -16.94 7.17
CA LEU A 603 -5.26 -16.90 6.76
C LEU A 603 -6.18 -17.07 7.97
N LEU A 604 -5.85 -17.98 8.90
CA LEU A 604 -6.57 -18.14 10.16
C LEU A 604 -6.55 -16.84 10.96
N LYS A 605 -5.37 -16.25 11.21
CA LYS A 605 -5.24 -14.98 11.93
C LYS A 605 -6.15 -13.90 11.33
N ASN A 606 -6.11 -13.72 10.01
CA ASN A 606 -6.89 -12.68 9.32
C ASN A 606 -8.39 -12.94 9.31
N SER A 607 -8.82 -14.20 9.13
CA SER A 607 -10.24 -14.54 9.03
C SER A 607 -11.02 -14.21 10.31
N PHE A 608 -10.35 -14.17 11.46
CA PHE A 608 -10.96 -13.82 12.75
C PHE A 608 -10.95 -12.33 13.06
N ALA A 609 -10.30 -11.49 12.24
CA ALA A 609 -10.21 -10.06 12.48
C ALA A 609 -11.58 -9.40 12.75
N PRO A 610 -12.66 -9.67 11.98
CA PRO A 610 -13.97 -9.05 12.23
C PRO A 610 -14.57 -9.37 13.60
N VAL A 611 -14.24 -10.54 14.17
CA VAL A 611 -14.77 -11.01 15.46
C VAL A 611 -13.96 -10.47 16.64
N LEU A 612 -12.70 -10.08 16.41
CA LEU A 612 -11.80 -9.56 17.43
C LEU A 612 -11.86 -8.03 17.58
N GLN A 613 -12.47 -7.32 16.64
CA GLN A 613 -12.57 -5.87 16.72
C GLN A 613 -13.61 -5.44 17.77
N GLU A 614 -13.26 -4.39 18.52
CA GLU A 614 -14.23 -3.62 19.29
C GLU A 614 -15.20 -2.86 18.37
N ALA A 615 -16.33 -2.42 18.92
CA ALA A 615 -17.31 -1.63 18.19
C ALA A 615 -16.69 -0.41 17.50
N PHE A 616 -17.24 -0.08 16.33
CA PHE A 616 -16.86 1.08 15.55
C PHE A 616 -17.89 2.20 15.74
N ASP A 617 -17.41 3.44 15.77
CA ASP A 617 -18.26 4.63 15.87
C ASP A 617 -18.94 4.93 14.53
N LEU A 618 -18.20 4.71 13.43
CA LEU A 618 -18.64 4.98 12.06
C LEU A 618 -18.31 3.82 11.13
N VAL A 619 -19.18 3.60 10.14
CA VAL A 619 -18.95 2.66 9.04
C VAL A 619 -19.06 3.42 7.72
N ALA A 620 -18.02 3.37 6.90
CA ALA A 620 -17.94 4.03 5.60
C ALA A 620 -17.33 3.09 4.57
N GLY A 621 -18.06 2.78 3.50
CA GLY A 621 -17.56 1.91 2.44
C GLY A 621 -18.42 1.96 1.19
N ASN A 622 -17.91 1.39 0.11
CA ASN A 622 -18.65 1.18 -1.14
C ASN A 622 -18.73 -0.33 -1.38
N PRO A 623 -19.71 -1.03 -0.75
CA PRO A 623 -19.81 -2.47 -0.90
C PRO A 623 -20.12 -2.85 -2.35
N PRO A 624 -19.70 -4.05 -2.81
CA PRO A 624 -19.97 -4.49 -4.16
C PRO A 624 -21.47 -4.64 -4.40
N TRP A 625 -21.93 -4.25 -5.58
CA TRP A 625 -23.34 -4.39 -5.98
C TRP A 625 -23.57 -5.78 -6.56
N VAL A 626 -23.85 -6.76 -5.70
CA VAL A 626 -24.09 -8.15 -6.11
C VAL A 626 -25.52 -8.56 -5.77
N ASN A 627 -26.26 -9.02 -6.78
CA ASN A 627 -27.59 -9.59 -6.57
C ASN A 627 -27.50 -10.91 -5.82
N TRP A 628 -28.46 -11.16 -4.93
CA TRP A 628 -28.50 -12.42 -4.16
C TRP A 628 -28.38 -13.65 -5.05
N GLU A 629 -28.99 -13.65 -6.23
CA GLU A 629 -28.99 -14.80 -7.13
C GLU A 629 -27.63 -15.10 -7.75
N SER A 630 -26.81 -14.06 -7.96
CA SER A 630 -25.50 -14.12 -8.61
C SER A 630 -24.36 -14.56 -7.68
N LEU A 631 -24.62 -14.63 -6.37
CA LEU A 631 -23.67 -15.12 -5.39
C LEU A 631 -23.44 -16.63 -5.53
N ALA A 632 -22.21 -17.06 -5.24
CA ALA A 632 -21.85 -18.48 -5.22
C ALA A 632 -22.82 -19.27 -4.34
N LYS A 633 -23.30 -20.41 -4.85
CA LYS A 633 -24.31 -21.25 -4.17
C LYS A 633 -23.94 -21.55 -2.72
N ASP A 634 -22.70 -21.96 -2.48
CA ASP A 634 -22.22 -22.28 -1.13
C ASP A 634 -22.21 -21.06 -0.21
N TRP A 635 -21.93 -19.86 -0.72
CA TRP A 635 -21.98 -18.63 0.07
C TRP A 635 -23.44 -18.28 0.40
N ARG A 636 -24.36 -18.36 -0.58
CA ARG A 636 -25.81 -18.13 -0.38
C ARG A 636 -26.39 -19.07 0.67
N GLU A 637 -26.06 -20.35 0.60
CA GLU A 637 -26.58 -21.33 1.56
C GLU A 637 -26.10 -21.02 2.99
N ARG A 638 -24.85 -20.56 3.15
CA ARG A 638 -24.27 -20.18 4.44
C ARG A 638 -24.80 -18.86 4.98
N SER A 639 -25.07 -17.88 4.12
CA SER A 639 -25.55 -16.56 4.54
C SER A 639 -27.07 -16.48 4.64
N LYS A 640 -27.83 -17.44 4.11
CA LYS A 640 -29.30 -17.40 4.04
C LYS A 640 -29.99 -16.95 5.33
N ASP A 641 -29.57 -17.51 6.47
CA ASP A 641 -30.18 -17.18 7.76
C ASP A 641 -29.92 -15.73 8.16
N LEU A 642 -28.75 -15.16 7.84
CA LEU A 642 -28.49 -13.73 8.04
C LEU A 642 -29.49 -12.89 7.24
N TRP A 643 -29.69 -13.21 5.96
CA TRP A 643 -30.58 -12.47 5.08
C TRP A 643 -32.04 -12.53 5.54
N VAL A 644 -32.48 -13.68 6.03
CA VAL A 644 -33.81 -13.84 6.65
C VAL A 644 -33.91 -13.02 7.95
N ASN A 645 -32.91 -13.12 8.83
CA ASN A 645 -32.93 -12.44 10.13
C ASN A 645 -32.90 -10.91 10.01
N TYR A 646 -32.22 -10.38 8.99
CA TYR A 646 -32.19 -8.94 8.67
C TYR A 646 -33.41 -8.49 7.83
N GLY A 647 -34.31 -9.40 7.46
CA GLY A 647 -35.51 -9.06 6.68
C GLY A 647 -35.21 -8.60 5.25
N LEU A 648 -34.09 -9.03 4.66
CA LEU A 648 -33.62 -8.57 3.35
C LEU A 648 -34.38 -9.20 2.17
N PHE A 649 -35.18 -10.25 2.42
CA PHE A 649 -36.10 -10.80 1.43
C PHE A 649 -37.42 -10.03 1.47
N SER A 650 -37.55 -9.03 0.60
CA SER A 650 -38.71 -8.14 0.50
C SER A 650 -39.92 -8.76 -0.24
N LEU A 651 -39.70 -9.73 -1.12
CA LEU A 651 -40.74 -10.33 -1.97
C LEU A 651 -41.05 -11.79 -1.58
N ARG A 652 -42.32 -12.19 -1.70
CA ARG A 652 -42.78 -13.58 -1.45
C ARG A 652 -43.58 -14.10 -2.64
N GLY A 653 -43.49 -15.41 -2.91
CA GLY A 653 -44.35 -16.07 -3.90
C GLY A 653 -44.01 -15.68 -5.34
N HIS A 654 -45.03 -15.26 -6.11
CA HIS A 654 -44.89 -14.99 -7.54
C HIS A 654 -44.07 -13.73 -7.85
N GLU A 655 -44.03 -12.77 -6.92
CA GLU A 655 -43.25 -11.53 -7.04
C GLU A 655 -41.74 -11.80 -6.96
N ALA A 656 -41.30 -12.76 -6.14
CA ALA A 656 -39.90 -13.18 -6.05
C ALA A 656 -39.36 -13.85 -7.33
N ARG A 657 -40.24 -14.30 -8.25
CA ARG A 657 -39.84 -14.87 -9.55
C ARG A 657 -39.73 -13.82 -10.67
N LEU A 658 -40.26 -12.62 -10.46
CA LEU A 658 -40.32 -11.56 -11.47
C LEU A 658 -39.30 -10.44 -11.24
N GLY A 659 -38.61 -10.44 -10.09
CA GLY A 659 -37.61 -9.45 -9.71
C GLY A 659 -38.18 -8.31 -8.89
#